data_AF-A0A381NNE5-F1
#
_entry.id   AF-A0A381NNE5-F1
#
_cell.length_a   1.000
_cell.length_b   1.000
_cell.length_c   1.000
_cell.angle_alpha   90.00
_cell.angle_beta   90.00
_cell.angle_gamma   90.00
#
_symmetry.space_group_name_H-M   'P 1'
#
loop_
_entity.id
_entity.type
_entity.pdbx_description
1 polymer ?
#
loop_
_entity_poly.entity_id
_entity_poly.type
_entity_poly.pdbx_seq_one_letter_code
_entity_poly.pdbx_strand_id
1 'polypeptide(L)'
;MSFTIAYLKNAFSQAAMEKYRYAEWKALYVAEAGLNEVGVVILPQITGDTTLYAEGMSYGDDENGEPIGKYKNILARTELLPNSTRKQYIAQSTGVAEYVSTSGTDVSVERTVYTSMVPQGFEEFMYFTNEEKPIGPGNTGTVNFGANDQLEGKVHTNGDIIFSNYGCPEFSGEVNITHEAVADGGGIGSWGACDESVFEEDVGGETITILDTVDAIIFPPENSADVTRAHANRVFEADNMLFRNGKKDTLVMTEINFVPGGYWVAQWWYNIPPVGSPPAEYDFIWDAENIGLLVNSSGLHFGPNNQFTPEVGYIDNFLVMSAFDAGGSNVQDEIIALIEGGDNIRIENSDGSKIVLFQATNALPLGEDRILVTIEGGNITYIGPGSEGFLHNESVKFINASAPTGLAENVEWNEFQYFHDHLDNGTDYCEAGRIQHFDFEYWNAGGLAGTNCDIFTCPDLIYDSEYVYMARTFFSKGSSPQVLYVKGGQVLVRGIVDGQYTIVTDDFTEYRRHDDEDKIDRVWGNIWLINDIVYIDSYASGEVIHPQDGGTDNMLGLIAGGSVIIANTRPNGARGQQYGTDITINASILAMNGGFIAHYWQNTLQDYHDWNDGLSYGIIADGRGGHRNYYRSAGVGGIYTGTDDYRGYINLWGSIVQFKRGYMKRNFPGPYNVSPGIGYDKNYHYDWNLRLRPPPYFPDLQSTNNAVILKMASYGELETF
;
A
#
# COMPACT_ATOMS: atom_id res chain seq x y z
N MET A 1 20.62 3.08 57.40
CA MET A 1 20.26 2.04 58.39
C MET A 1 18.89 1.54 57.99
N SER A 2 18.78 0.30 57.49
CA SER A 2 17.49 -0.23 57.03
C SER A 2 16.69 -0.71 58.24
N PHE A 3 15.48 -0.17 58.44
CA PHE A 3 14.60 -0.54 59.54
C PHE A 3 13.40 -1.30 58.99
N THR A 4 13.26 -2.57 59.38
CA THR A 4 12.08 -3.40 59.05
C THR A 4 10.84 -2.99 59.85
N ILE A 5 9.67 -3.01 59.20
CA ILE A 5 8.33 -2.64 59.68
C ILE A 5 7.96 -3.25 61.05
N ALA A 6 8.50 -4.42 61.40
CA ALA A 6 8.26 -5.07 62.69
C ALA A 6 8.87 -4.33 63.89
N TYR A 7 9.96 -3.56 63.71
CA TYR A 7 10.60 -2.76 64.76
C TYR A 7 9.89 -1.41 64.98
N LEU A 8 9.20 -0.90 63.95
CA LEU A 8 8.50 0.39 63.96
C LEU A 8 7.20 0.38 64.80
N LYS A 9 6.55 -0.78 64.97
CA LYS A 9 5.25 -0.88 65.69
C LYS A 9 5.34 -0.72 67.22
N ASN A 10 6.52 -0.78 67.83
CA ASN A 10 6.64 -0.92 69.29
C ASN A 10 7.44 0.19 70.01
N ALA A 11 7.98 1.19 69.30
CA ALA A 11 8.97 2.12 69.88
C ALA A 11 8.75 3.64 69.64
N PHE A 12 7.67 4.08 68.97
CA PHE A 12 7.47 5.51 68.66
C PHE A 12 6.33 6.16 69.46
N SER A 13 6.56 7.41 69.89
CA SER A 13 5.50 8.30 70.35
C SER A 13 4.58 8.67 69.19
N GLN A 14 3.31 9.00 69.48
CA GLN A 14 2.34 9.41 68.47
C GLN A 14 2.88 10.53 67.55
N ALA A 15 3.58 11.51 68.12
CA ALA A 15 4.18 12.62 67.37
C ALA A 15 5.27 12.18 66.37
N ALA A 16 6.02 11.12 66.65
CA ALA A 16 7.03 10.60 65.72
C ALA A 16 6.40 9.85 64.54
N MET A 17 5.30 9.11 64.79
CA MET A 17 4.51 8.50 63.72
C MET A 17 3.83 9.56 62.84
N GLU A 18 3.30 10.63 63.42
CA GLU A 18 2.67 11.73 62.67
C GLU A 18 3.69 12.42 61.75
N LYS A 19 4.89 12.74 62.25
CA LYS A 19 5.96 13.33 61.43
C LYS A 19 6.40 12.43 60.28
N TYR A 20 6.58 11.14 60.55
CA TYR A 20 6.94 10.18 59.51
C TYR A 20 5.85 10.07 58.44
N ARG A 21 4.59 9.87 58.83
CA ARG A 21 3.46 9.81 57.90
C ARG A 21 3.31 11.08 57.07
N TYR A 22 3.50 12.24 57.68
CA TYR A 22 3.46 13.51 56.96
C TYR A 22 4.59 13.61 55.93
N ALA A 23 5.81 13.15 56.27
CA ALA A 23 6.91 13.07 55.32
C ALA A 23 6.65 12.05 54.20
N GLU A 24 5.99 10.93 54.47
CA GLU A 24 5.55 9.97 53.43
C GLU A 24 4.62 10.63 52.41
N TRP A 25 3.58 11.34 52.87
CA TRP A 25 2.65 12.05 51.99
C TRP A 25 3.35 13.16 51.19
N LYS A 26 4.26 13.92 51.82
CA LYS A 26 5.08 14.92 51.12
C LYS A 26 5.96 14.28 50.05
N ALA A 27 6.65 13.20 50.38
CA ALA A 27 7.50 12.48 49.43
C ALA A 27 6.68 11.92 48.27
N LEU A 28 5.49 11.36 48.53
CA LEU A 28 4.59 10.87 47.49
C LEU A 28 4.12 12.01 46.57
N TYR A 29 3.60 13.09 47.14
CA TYR A 29 3.15 14.27 46.37
C TYR A 29 4.26 14.87 45.50
N VAL A 30 5.47 15.00 46.04
CA VAL A 30 6.63 15.49 45.30
C VAL A 30 7.05 14.50 44.19
N ALA A 31 6.93 13.19 44.44
CA ALA A 31 7.18 12.17 43.43
C ALA A 31 6.19 12.31 42.26
N GLU A 32 4.90 12.46 42.54
CA GLU A 32 3.85 12.68 41.55
C GLU A 32 4.08 13.98 40.76
N ALA A 33 4.54 15.05 41.41
CA ALA A 33 4.90 16.29 40.75
C ALA A 33 6.04 16.10 39.73
N GLY A 34 7.14 15.45 40.12
CA GLY A 34 8.23 15.15 39.19
C GLY A 34 7.79 14.24 38.03
N LEU A 35 6.85 13.33 38.29
CA LEU A 35 6.27 12.48 37.27
C LEU A 35 5.42 13.28 36.28
N ASN A 36 4.59 14.21 36.75
CA ASN A 36 3.65 14.95 35.91
C ASN A 36 4.31 16.14 35.19
N GLU A 37 5.20 16.89 35.85
CA GLU A 37 5.85 18.08 35.28
C GLU A 37 6.96 17.74 34.28
N VAL A 38 7.59 16.57 34.44
CA VAL A 38 8.73 16.15 33.62
C VAL A 38 8.47 14.80 32.99
N GLY A 39 8.21 13.78 33.79
CA GLY A 39 8.15 12.38 33.34
C GLY A 39 7.16 12.18 32.19
N VAL A 40 5.90 12.54 32.38
CA VAL A 40 4.83 12.41 31.37
C VAL A 40 5.08 13.30 30.16
N VAL A 41 5.69 14.47 30.35
CA VAL A 41 5.93 15.45 29.27
C VAL A 41 7.01 14.96 28.30
N ILE A 42 8.10 14.40 28.82
CA ILE A 42 9.22 13.92 27.99
C ILE A 42 8.98 12.53 27.42
N LEU A 43 8.11 11.73 28.03
CA LEU A 43 7.90 10.33 27.68
C LEU A 43 7.50 10.11 26.20
N PRO A 44 6.60 10.90 25.58
CA PRO A 44 6.30 10.85 24.15
C PRO A 44 7.48 11.14 23.20
N GLN A 45 8.53 11.79 23.70
CA GLN A 45 9.63 12.35 22.90
C GLN A 45 10.92 11.54 23.01
N ILE A 46 10.95 10.47 23.81
CA ILE A 46 12.16 9.69 24.02
C ILE A 46 12.51 8.86 22.78
N THR A 47 13.77 8.90 22.38
CA THR A 47 14.35 8.04 21.34
C THR A 47 15.09 6.82 21.91
N GLY A 48 15.27 6.80 23.23
CA GLY A 48 15.87 5.72 24.00
C GLY A 48 15.74 5.97 25.50
N ASP A 49 16.05 4.95 26.30
CA ASP A 49 15.94 5.03 27.75
C ASP A 49 16.83 6.14 28.32
N THR A 50 16.26 6.95 29.20
CA THR A 50 16.94 8.12 29.76
C THR A 50 16.57 8.34 31.22
N THR A 51 17.45 9.00 31.98
CA THR A 51 17.21 9.43 33.36
C THR A 51 17.49 10.91 33.48
N LEU A 52 16.50 11.66 33.95
CA LEU A 52 16.56 13.09 34.19
C LEU A 52 16.65 13.37 35.70
N TYR A 53 17.28 14.50 36.04
CA TYR A 53 17.34 15.02 37.41
C TYR A 53 17.84 14.00 38.46
N ALA A 54 18.96 13.32 38.18
CA ALA A 54 19.54 12.34 39.11
C ALA A 54 19.85 12.93 40.51
N GLU A 55 20.33 14.18 40.55
CA GLU A 55 20.64 14.90 41.80
C GLU A 55 19.40 15.52 42.48
N GLY A 56 18.29 15.59 41.75
CA GLY A 56 17.00 16.09 42.19
C GLY A 56 16.76 17.60 42.04
N MET A 57 15.48 17.97 42.05
CA MET A 57 14.97 19.34 41.94
C MET A 57 13.96 19.60 43.07
N SER A 58 14.10 20.73 43.76
CA SER A 58 13.15 21.16 44.79
C SER A 58 11.79 21.48 44.19
N TYR A 59 10.72 21.11 44.89
CA TYR A 59 9.35 21.30 44.43
C TYR A 59 8.43 21.90 45.50
N GLY A 60 7.67 22.92 45.11
CA GLY A 60 6.70 23.65 45.93
C GLY A 60 7.31 24.36 47.13
N ASP A 61 6.55 25.25 47.76
CA ASP A 61 6.94 25.91 49.01
C ASP A 61 5.87 25.63 50.08
N ASP A 62 6.30 25.40 51.33
CA ASP A 62 5.41 25.26 52.48
C ASP A 62 5.00 26.63 53.07
N GLU A 63 4.23 26.62 54.16
CA GLU A 63 3.73 27.84 54.83
C GLU A 63 4.83 28.80 55.30
N ASN A 64 6.08 28.33 55.38
CA ASN A 64 7.26 29.12 55.79
C ASN A 64 8.14 29.53 54.60
N GLY A 65 7.77 29.18 53.36
CA GLY A 65 8.56 29.44 52.17
C GLY A 65 9.74 28.49 51.96
N GLU A 66 9.75 27.33 52.65
CA GLU A 66 10.75 26.28 52.46
C GLU A 66 10.23 25.20 51.51
N PRO A 67 11.09 24.54 50.71
CA PRO A 67 10.64 23.53 49.77
C PRO A 67 9.87 22.36 50.42
N ILE A 68 8.77 21.93 49.80
CA ILE A 68 7.97 20.80 50.30
C ILE A 68 8.79 19.49 50.27
N GLY A 69 9.64 19.34 49.25
CA GLY A 69 10.61 18.26 49.10
C GLY A 69 11.39 18.41 47.78
N LYS A 70 12.06 17.34 47.35
CA LYS A 70 12.73 17.27 46.03
C LYS A 70 12.33 16.00 45.28
N TYR A 71 12.06 16.09 43.98
CA TYR A 71 11.95 14.91 43.11
C TYR A 71 13.30 14.62 42.45
N LYS A 72 13.62 13.35 42.22
CA LYS A 72 14.86 12.91 41.57
C LYS A 72 14.64 11.62 40.77
N ASN A 73 15.64 11.23 39.98
CA ASN A 73 15.67 9.98 39.23
C ASN A 73 14.43 9.79 38.35
N ILE A 74 14.12 10.79 37.53
CA ILE A 74 13.01 10.69 36.60
C ILE A 74 13.44 9.79 35.44
N LEU A 75 13.07 8.51 35.53
CA LEU A 75 13.42 7.49 34.55
C LEU A 75 12.32 7.43 33.49
N ALA A 76 12.67 7.56 32.22
CA ALA A 76 11.77 7.32 31.10
C ALA A 76 12.34 6.24 30.19
N ARG A 77 11.55 5.22 29.89
CA ARG A 77 11.97 4.05 29.10
C ARG A 77 10.84 3.47 28.28
N THR A 78 11.19 2.60 27.34
CA THR A 78 10.21 1.79 26.58
C THR A 78 10.44 0.30 26.77
N GLU A 79 9.38 -0.50 26.83
CA GLU A 79 9.45 -1.96 26.88
C GLU A 79 8.40 -2.60 25.97
N LEU A 80 8.70 -3.74 25.34
CA LEU A 80 7.73 -4.44 24.49
C LEU A 80 6.63 -5.06 25.36
N LEU A 81 5.38 -4.83 25.01
CA LEU A 81 4.26 -5.47 25.69
C LEU A 81 4.28 -6.99 25.43
N PRO A 82 4.08 -7.83 26.47
CA PRO A 82 4.03 -9.28 26.29
C PRO A 82 2.96 -9.67 25.25
N ASN A 83 3.33 -10.53 24.30
CA ASN A 83 2.46 -11.02 23.22
C ASN A 83 1.85 -9.92 22.32
N SER A 84 2.50 -8.77 22.21
CA SER A 84 2.09 -7.67 21.35
C SER A 84 3.27 -7.16 20.52
N THR A 85 2.96 -6.45 19.43
CA THR A 85 3.95 -5.70 18.66
C THR A 85 4.13 -4.26 19.16
N ARG A 86 3.34 -3.82 20.15
CA ARG A 86 3.43 -2.48 20.73
C ARG A 86 4.41 -2.39 21.89
N LYS A 87 5.04 -1.22 22.00
CA LYS A 87 5.84 -0.86 23.17
C LYS A 87 4.98 -0.10 24.18
N GLN A 88 5.19 -0.36 25.46
CA GLN A 88 4.73 0.45 26.56
C GLN A 88 5.83 1.45 26.93
N TYR A 89 5.40 2.66 27.25
CA TYR A 89 6.23 3.77 27.69
C TYR A 89 6.06 3.91 29.20
N ILE A 90 7.17 3.94 29.94
CA ILE A 90 7.14 3.99 31.40
C ILE A 90 7.94 5.17 31.88
N ALA A 91 7.31 6.00 32.70
CA ALA A 91 8.00 7.03 33.48
C ALA A 91 7.94 6.70 34.97
N GLN A 92 9.03 6.94 35.69
CA GLN A 92 9.13 6.80 37.14
C GLN A 92 9.71 8.07 37.75
N SER A 93 9.33 8.41 38.97
CA SER A 93 9.84 9.56 39.71
C SER A 93 9.97 9.22 41.18
N THR A 94 11.08 9.58 41.80
CA THR A 94 11.30 9.41 43.24
C THR A 94 11.24 10.75 43.94
N GLY A 95 10.25 10.93 44.82
CA GLY A 95 10.15 12.09 45.71
C GLY A 95 10.86 11.84 47.04
N VAL A 96 11.51 12.87 47.55
CA VAL A 96 12.27 12.86 48.80
C VAL A 96 11.74 13.98 49.70
N ALA A 97 11.35 13.61 50.92
CA ALA A 97 11.00 14.56 51.97
C ALA A 97 11.88 14.31 53.21
N GLU A 98 12.34 15.39 53.83
CA GLU A 98 13.23 15.33 54.99
C GLU A 98 12.56 15.94 56.21
N TYR A 99 12.77 15.34 57.38
CA TYR A 99 12.30 15.89 58.65
C TYR A 99 13.27 15.59 59.79
N VAL A 100 13.29 16.46 60.80
CA VAL A 100 14.07 16.23 62.02
C VAL A 100 13.24 15.43 63.02
N SER A 101 13.75 14.25 63.37
CA SER A 101 13.18 13.38 64.40
C SER A 101 13.15 14.04 65.78
N THR A 102 12.39 13.47 66.72
CA THR A 102 12.34 13.94 68.12
C THR A 102 13.69 13.84 68.85
N SER A 103 14.66 13.09 68.31
CA SER A 103 16.02 12.99 68.81
C SER A 103 17.02 13.95 68.15
N GLY A 104 16.56 14.84 67.25
CA GLY A 104 17.42 15.79 66.54
C GLY A 104 18.20 15.19 65.37
N THR A 105 17.81 14.01 64.90
CA THR A 105 18.42 13.33 63.73
C THR A 105 17.60 13.61 62.48
N ASP A 106 18.27 13.97 61.38
CA ASP A 106 17.64 14.14 60.07
C ASP A 106 17.22 12.77 59.52
N VAL A 107 15.96 12.67 59.12
CA VAL A 107 15.37 11.47 58.51
C VAL A 107 14.91 11.85 57.11
N SER A 108 15.34 11.07 56.12
CA SER A 108 14.92 11.20 54.74
C SER A 108 13.94 10.05 54.40
N VAL A 109 12.81 10.41 53.81
CA VAL A 109 11.78 9.48 53.34
C VAL A 109 11.70 9.60 51.84
N GLU A 110 11.81 8.46 51.14
CA GLU A 110 11.71 8.38 49.69
C GLU A 110 10.46 7.58 49.29
N ARG A 111 9.74 8.08 48.29
CA ARG A 111 8.58 7.42 47.68
C ARG A 111 8.76 7.46 46.17
N THR A 112 8.48 6.36 45.49
CA THR A 112 8.63 6.27 44.04
C THR A 112 7.28 5.99 43.41
N VAL A 113 6.89 6.81 42.46
CA VAL A 113 5.69 6.61 41.65
C VAL A 113 6.07 6.26 40.23
N TYR A 114 5.14 5.63 39.52
CA TYR A 114 5.27 5.34 38.11
C TYR A 114 3.97 5.58 37.37
N THR A 115 4.12 5.85 36.09
CA THR A 115 3.05 5.75 35.10
C THR A 115 3.53 4.89 33.96
N SER A 116 2.58 4.21 33.35
CA SER A 116 2.81 3.50 32.10
C SER A 116 1.76 3.95 31.09
N MET A 117 2.19 4.14 29.86
CA MET A 117 1.37 4.63 28.77
C MET A 117 1.60 3.78 27.52
N VAL A 118 0.60 3.68 26.66
CA VAL A 118 0.68 2.95 25.40
C VAL A 118 0.37 3.89 24.24
N PRO A 119 1.05 3.75 23.09
CA PRO A 119 0.70 4.50 21.90
C PRO A 119 -0.75 4.25 21.50
N GLN A 120 -1.44 5.33 21.14
CA GLN A 120 -2.65 5.25 20.34
C GLN A 120 -2.24 5.11 18.89
N GLY A 121 -2.92 4.25 18.14
CA GLY A 121 -2.68 4.12 16.71
C GLY A 121 -3.91 4.45 15.88
N PHE A 122 -3.69 4.50 14.57
CA PHE A 122 -4.73 4.86 13.60
C PHE A 122 -5.89 3.86 13.56
N GLU A 123 -5.71 2.64 14.07
CA GLU A 123 -6.79 1.66 14.25
C GLU A 123 -7.84 2.07 15.30
N GLU A 124 -7.67 3.19 16.01
CA GLU A 124 -8.68 3.71 16.95
C GLU A 124 -9.91 4.31 16.25
N PHE A 125 -9.75 4.75 15.00
CA PHE A 125 -10.81 5.44 14.27
C PHE A 125 -11.61 4.46 13.41
N MET A 126 -12.93 4.45 13.55
CA MET A 126 -13.80 3.86 12.52
C MET A 126 -13.52 4.54 11.18
N TYR A 127 -13.39 5.87 11.21
CA TYR A 127 -13.16 6.67 10.02
C TYR A 127 -12.25 7.84 10.35
N PHE A 128 -11.07 7.87 9.73
CA PHE A 128 -10.13 8.98 9.75
C PHE A 128 -9.86 9.46 8.32
N THR A 129 -9.99 10.76 8.11
CA THR A 129 -9.61 11.42 6.85
C THR A 129 -8.70 12.61 7.14
N ASN A 130 -7.55 12.67 6.45
CA ASN A 130 -6.70 13.86 6.53
C ASN A 130 -7.27 15.05 5.73
N GLU A 131 -7.80 14.80 4.55
CA GLU A 131 -8.51 15.80 3.75
C GLU A 131 -9.86 15.27 3.30
N GLU A 132 -10.97 15.90 3.72
CA GLU A 132 -12.33 15.64 3.21
C GLU A 132 -12.52 16.18 1.78
N LYS A 133 -11.54 15.90 0.93
CA LYS A 133 -11.59 16.09 -0.52
C LYS A 133 -11.68 14.72 -1.18
N PRO A 134 -12.47 14.61 -2.26
CA PRO A 134 -12.51 13.39 -3.04
C PRO A 134 -11.17 12.97 -3.60
N ILE A 135 -11.00 11.65 -3.73
CA ILE A 135 -10.03 11.01 -4.60
C ILE A 135 -10.74 9.94 -5.45
N GLY A 136 -10.28 9.76 -6.70
CA GLY A 136 -10.96 8.92 -7.70
C GLY A 136 -10.97 9.54 -9.11
N PRO A 137 -11.03 8.75 -10.20
CA PRO A 137 -11.25 9.25 -11.56
C PRO A 137 -12.51 10.13 -11.69
N GLY A 138 -12.43 11.15 -12.55
CA GLY A 138 -13.53 12.10 -12.73
C GLY A 138 -13.84 12.90 -11.47
N ASN A 139 -12.82 13.37 -10.77
CA ASN A 139 -12.97 14.07 -9.51
C ASN A 139 -13.69 15.42 -9.69
N THR A 140 -14.91 15.53 -9.13
CA THR A 140 -15.74 16.75 -9.18
C THR A 140 -15.45 17.74 -8.06
N GLY A 141 -14.53 17.42 -7.14
CA GLY A 141 -14.15 18.27 -6.02
C GLY A 141 -15.15 18.31 -4.86
N THR A 142 -16.20 17.48 -4.87
CA THR A 142 -17.21 17.42 -3.80
C THR A 142 -17.42 15.98 -3.32
N VAL A 143 -17.38 15.81 -1.99
CA VAL A 143 -17.83 14.61 -1.27
C VAL A 143 -18.75 15.06 -0.14
N ASN A 144 -19.76 14.26 0.18
CA ASN A 144 -20.67 14.55 1.28
C ASN A 144 -21.07 13.27 2.01
N PHE A 145 -21.54 13.44 3.25
CA PHE A 145 -22.24 12.41 3.99
C PHE A 145 -23.75 12.51 3.75
N GLY A 146 -24.42 11.37 3.54
CA GLY A 146 -25.84 11.35 3.18
C GLY A 146 -26.63 10.22 3.85
N ALA A 147 -27.89 10.03 3.43
CA ALA A 147 -28.87 9.17 4.10
C ALA A 147 -28.48 7.70 4.32
N ASN A 148 -27.54 7.19 3.52
CA ASN A 148 -27.13 5.77 3.53
C ASN A 148 -25.71 5.58 4.07
N ASP A 149 -25.16 6.60 4.74
CA ASP A 149 -23.87 6.50 5.41
C ASP A 149 -24.11 6.15 6.88
N GLN A 150 -23.85 4.90 7.25
CA GLN A 150 -23.87 4.43 8.64
C GLN A 150 -22.44 4.20 9.12
N LEU A 151 -22.05 4.88 10.19
CA LEU A 151 -20.71 4.80 10.78
C LEU A 151 -20.83 4.63 12.30
N GLU A 152 -20.53 3.43 12.78
CA GLU A 152 -20.41 3.12 14.21
C GLU A 152 -18.96 3.16 14.65
N GLY A 153 -18.64 4.03 15.60
CA GLY A 153 -17.34 4.21 16.21
C GLY A 153 -16.78 5.62 15.99
N LYS A 154 -15.51 5.80 16.32
CA LYS A 154 -14.88 7.13 16.31
C LYS A 154 -14.66 7.65 14.88
N VAL A 155 -15.23 8.80 14.57
CA VAL A 155 -15.05 9.52 13.30
C VAL A 155 -14.14 10.72 13.55
N HIS A 156 -13.14 10.93 12.70
CA HIS A 156 -12.23 12.07 12.79
C HIS A 156 -11.92 12.61 11.40
N THR A 157 -11.92 13.93 11.26
CA THR A 157 -11.42 14.60 10.06
C THR A 157 -10.53 15.77 10.42
N ASN A 158 -9.39 15.88 9.72
CA ASN A 158 -8.57 17.09 9.75
C ASN A 158 -9.11 18.20 8.81
N GLY A 159 -10.07 17.87 7.93
CA GLY A 159 -10.78 18.81 7.06
C GLY A 159 -12.26 18.98 7.44
N ASP A 160 -13.07 19.50 6.52
CA ASP A 160 -14.47 19.86 6.80
C ASP A 160 -15.46 18.73 6.53
N ILE A 161 -16.40 18.51 7.46
CA ILE A 161 -17.56 17.65 7.23
C ILE A 161 -18.58 18.39 6.38
N ILE A 162 -19.03 17.75 5.31
CA ILE A 162 -20.04 18.28 4.39
C ILE A 162 -21.20 17.27 4.32
N PHE A 163 -22.43 17.75 4.52
CA PHE A 163 -23.63 16.94 4.42
C PHE A 163 -24.37 17.14 3.10
N SER A 164 -25.05 16.09 2.68
CA SER A 164 -25.85 16.04 1.45
C SER A 164 -27.15 16.83 1.60
N ASN A 165 -27.69 17.31 0.47
CA ASN A 165 -29.06 17.83 0.39
C ASN A 165 -30.12 16.72 0.37
N TYR A 166 -29.70 15.44 0.36
CA TYR A 166 -30.58 14.28 0.21
C TYR A 166 -30.42 13.32 1.40
N GLY A 167 -30.84 13.80 2.57
CA GLY A 167 -30.80 13.05 3.84
C GLY A 167 -29.45 13.09 4.55
N CYS A 168 -29.42 12.51 5.76
CA CYS A 168 -28.34 12.66 6.73
C CYS A 168 -27.72 11.32 7.12
N PRO A 169 -26.42 11.28 7.41
CA PRO A 169 -25.77 10.06 7.89
C PRO A 169 -26.26 9.69 9.29
N GLU A 170 -25.91 8.48 9.70
CA GLU A 170 -26.03 7.99 11.06
C GLU A 170 -24.63 7.82 11.65
N PHE A 171 -24.29 8.65 12.64
CA PHE A 171 -23.09 8.49 13.45
C PHE A 171 -23.47 7.91 14.81
N SER A 172 -22.69 6.94 15.29
CA SER A 172 -22.76 6.49 16.68
C SER A 172 -21.36 6.44 17.27
N GLY A 173 -21.15 7.13 18.39
CA GLY A 173 -19.81 7.39 18.93
C GLY A 173 -19.21 8.74 18.55
N GLU A 174 -18.02 9.03 19.12
CA GLU A 174 -17.35 10.33 19.05
C GLU A 174 -17.04 10.79 17.61
N VAL A 175 -17.40 12.02 17.26
CA VAL A 175 -17.07 12.69 16.00
C VAL A 175 -16.16 13.89 16.27
N ASN A 176 -14.99 13.88 15.68
CA ASN A 176 -13.97 14.90 15.90
C ASN A 176 -13.70 15.73 14.64
N ILE A 177 -13.73 17.04 14.82
CA ILE A 177 -13.21 18.05 13.90
C ILE A 177 -12.03 18.77 14.56
N THR A 178 -11.24 19.50 13.78
CA THR A 178 -10.02 20.13 14.32
C THR A 178 -10.21 21.60 14.70
N HIS A 179 -9.49 22.05 15.73
CA HIS A 179 -9.40 23.47 16.10
C HIS A 179 -8.97 24.33 14.90
N GLU A 180 -8.05 23.82 14.09
CA GLU A 180 -7.55 24.46 12.89
C GLU A 180 -8.66 24.64 11.84
N ALA A 181 -9.43 23.59 11.53
CA ALA A 181 -10.53 23.68 10.57
C ALA A 181 -11.62 24.66 11.04
N VAL A 182 -11.96 24.64 12.33
CA VAL A 182 -12.94 25.58 12.91
C VAL A 182 -12.43 27.03 12.87
N ALA A 183 -11.15 27.26 13.18
CA ALA A 183 -10.54 28.59 13.16
C ALA A 183 -10.52 29.22 11.77
N ASP A 184 -10.40 28.40 10.72
CA ASP A 184 -10.46 28.82 9.32
C ASP A 184 -11.89 29.04 8.79
N GLY A 185 -12.89 28.95 9.68
CA GLY A 185 -14.31 29.12 9.35
C GLY A 185 -14.98 27.87 8.77
N GLY A 186 -14.32 26.71 8.89
CA GLY A 186 -14.80 25.40 8.47
C GLY A 186 -15.28 24.53 9.65
N GLY A 187 -14.79 23.29 9.70
CA GLY A 187 -15.25 22.24 10.61
C GLY A 187 -16.51 21.56 10.07
N ILE A 188 -17.63 22.30 10.02
CA ILE A 188 -18.85 21.92 9.29
C ILE A 188 -18.98 22.82 8.06
N GLY A 189 -18.54 22.32 6.91
CA GLY A 189 -18.51 23.09 5.66
C GLY A 189 -19.88 23.30 5.03
N SER A 190 -20.84 22.40 5.25
CA SER A 190 -22.24 22.55 4.83
C SER A 190 -23.15 21.59 5.56
N TRP A 191 -24.29 22.10 6.05
CA TRP A 191 -25.35 21.30 6.68
C TRP A 191 -26.24 20.54 5.70
N GLY A 192 -26.31 20.96 4.43
CA GLY A 192 -27.19 20.32 3.45
C GLY A 192 -28.64 20.22 3.96
N ALA A 193 -29.16 18.99 4.05
CA ALA A 193 -30.49 18.69 4.60
C ALA A 193 -30.49 18.36 6.11
N CYS A 194 -29.34 18.46 6.78
CA CYS A 194 -29.13 18.07 8.16
C CYS A 194 -29.14 19.26 9.11
N ASP A 195 -29.22 18.95 10.40
CA ASP A 195 -29.08 19.88 11.51
C ASP A 195 -28.23 19.24 12.62
N GLU A 196 -28.05 19.94 13.73
CA GLU A 196 -27.20 19.52 14.85
C GLU A 196 -27.59 18.15 15.45
N SER A 197 -28.83 17.68 15.24
CA SER A 197 -29.29 16.37 15.74
C SER A 197 -28.52 15.18 15.15
N VAL A 198 -27.80 15.36 14.04
CA VAL A 198 -26.89 14.34 13.49
C VAL A 198 -25.73 14.01 14.44
N PHE A 199 -25.47 14.89 15.41
CA PHE A 199 -24.45 14.72 16.45
C PHE A 199 -25.07 14.53 17.84
N GLU A 200 -26.34 14.14 17.94
CA GLU A 200 -27.01 13.87 19.21
C GLU A 200 -27.18 12.36 19.42
N GLU A 201 -26.76 11.86 20.59
CA GLU A 201 -26.96 10.46 21.00
C GLU A 201 -27.65 10.40 22.37
N ASP A 202 -28.59 9.47 22.55
CA ASP A 202 -29.24 9.22 23.86
C ASP A 202 -28.44 8.20 24.66
N VAL A 203 -27.75 8.67 25.69
CA VAL A 203 -26.97 7.83 26.60
C VAL A 203 -27.62 7.85 27.98
N GLY A 204 -28.37 6.78 28.29
CA GLY A 204 -28.98 6.61 29.61
C GLY A 204 -30.20 7.50 29.87
N GLY A 205 -30.90 7.95 28.83
CA GLY A 205 -32.06 8.84 28.91
C GLY A 205 -31.70 10.33 28.87
N GLU A 206 -30.43 10.66 28.60
CA GLU A 206 -29.92 12.02 28.41
C GLU A 206 -29.35 12.16 27.00
N THR A 207 -29.78 13.20 26.29
CA THR A 207 -29.22 13.56 24.97
C THR A 207 -27.87 14.26 25.17
N ILE A 208 -26.81 13.69 24.62
CA ILE A 208 -25.46 14.26 24.62
C ILE A 208 -25.01 14.57 23.19
N THR A 209 -24.15 15.58 23.05
CA THR A 209 -23.45 15.81 21.78
C THR A 209 -22.28 14.84 21.65
N ILE A 210 -22.15 14.20 20.49
CA ILE A 210 -21.00 13.36 20.12
C ILE A 210 -19.95 14.13 19.32
N LEU A 211 -20.23 15.38 18.92
CA LEU A 211 -19.27 16.25 18.25
C LEU A 211 -18.30 16.89 19.27
N ASP A 212 -17.00 16.75 19.02
CA ASP A 212 -15.92 17.41 19.76
C ASP A 212 -14.92 18.11 18.82
N THR A 213 -14.19 19.09 19.36
CA THR A 213 -13.12 19.80 18.65
C THR A 213 -11.77 19.49 19.29
N VAL A 214 -10.87 18.92 18.50
CA VAL A 214 -9.55 18.44 18.96
C VAL A 214 -8.43 19.01 18.11
N ASP A 215 -7.18 18.73 18.45
CA ASP A 215 -6.04 19.15 17.61
C ASP A 215 -5.89 18.25 16.37
N ALA A 216 -5.37 18.81 15.28
CA ALA A 216 -5.05 18.04 14.09
C ALA A 216 -4.02 16.94 14.37
N ILE A 217 -4.27 15.77 13.78
CA ILE A 217 -3.36 14.61 13.84
C ILE A 217 -2.45 14.65 12.61
N ILE A 218 -1.14 14.47 12.77
CA ILE A 218 -0.23 14.45 11.62
C ILE A 218 -0.53 13.26 10.72
N PHE A 219 -0.63 13.52 9.42
CA PHE A 219 -0.76 12.51 8.40
C PHE A 219 0.03 12.91 7.12
N PRO A 220 0.77 11.99 6.47
CA PRO A 220 0.96 10.59 6.86
C PRO A 220 1.84 10.46 8.12
N PRO A 221 1.68 9.39 8.91
CA PRO A 221 2.52 9.15 10.09
C PRO A 221 3.99 8.95 9.74
N GLU A 222 4.89 9.77 10.30
CA GLU A 222 6.34 9.70 10.01
C GLU A 222 6.91 8.31 10.31
N ASN A 223 7.66 7.74 9.34
CA ASN A 223 8.37 6.46 9.42
C ASN A 223 7.53 5.21 9.75
N SER A 224 6.20 5.32 9.88
CA SER A 224 5.38 4.23 10.41
C SER A 224 5.23 3.03 9.46
N ALA A 225 5.06 3.30 8.16
CA ALA A 225 5.08 2.26 7.14
C ALA A 225 6.48 1.68 6.97
N ASP A 226 7.53 2.49 7.14
CA ASP A 226 8.92 1.99 7.18
C ASP A 226 9.16 1.06 8.36
N VAL A 227 8.63 1.40 9.55
CA VAL A 227 8.67 0.52 10.73
C VAL A 227 7.95 -0.79 10.44
N THR A 228 6.77 -0.74 9.80
CA THR A 228 6.05 -1.95 9.40
C THR A 228 6.89 -2.80 8.44
N ARG A 229 7.38 -2.22 7.34
CA ARG A 229 8.22 -2.89 6.34
C ARG A 229 9.50 -3.48 6.96
N ALA A 230 10.14 -2.77 7.89
CA ALA A 230 11.35 -3.22 8.57
C ALA A 230 11.11 -4.47 9.44
N HIS A 231 9.86 -4.73 9.85
CA HIS A 231 9.46 -5.91 10.61
C HIS A 231 8.79 -6.99 9.74
N ALA A 232 8.91 -6.89 8.41
CA ALA A 232 8.39 -7.89 7.48
C ALA A 232 8.90 -9.30 7.83
N ASN A 233 7.98 -10.21 8.12
CA ASN A 233 8.28 -11.63 8.27
C ASN A 233 8.49 -12.28 6.91
N ARG A 234 7.80 -11.76 5.87
CA ARG A 234 7.94 -12.20 4.49
C ARG A 234 7.92 -10.99 3.56
N VAL A 235 8.80 -11.02 2.58
CA VAL A 235 8.87 -10.05 1.49
C VAL A 235 8.56 -10.78 0.19
N PHE A 236 7.55 -10.30 -0.52
CA PHE A 236 7.18 -10.76 -1.86
C PHE A 236 7.70 -9.74 -2.86
N GLU A 237 8.79 -10.10 -3.55
CA GLU A 237 9.47 -9.22 -4.48
C GLU A 237 8.68 -9.16 -5.80
N ALA A 238 8.25 -7.95 -6.18
CA ALA A 238 7.54 -7.67 -7.43
C ALA A 238 8.31 -6.71 -8.36
N ASP A 239 9.44 -6.16 -7.91
CA ASP A 239 10.34 -5.29 -8.68
C ASP A 239 11.47 -6.05 -9.42
N ASN A 240 11.59 -7.37 -9.23
CA ASN A 240 12.65 -8.20 -9.83
C ASN A 240 12.68 -8.19 -11.38
N MET A 241 11.59 -7.77 -12.02
CA MET A 241 11.44 -7.74 -13.48
C MET A 241 11.59 -6.33 -14.08
N LEU A 242 12.06 -5.37 -13.28
CA LEU A 242 12.26 -3.97 -13.66
C LEU A 242 13.74 -3.61 -13.84
N PHE A 243 14.01 -2.60 -14.67
CA PHE A 243 15.33 -2.01 -14.93
C PHE A 243 16.43 -3.01 -15.31
N ARG A 244 16.04 -4.10 -16.00
CA ARG A 244 16.95 -5.14 -16.47
C ARG A 244 17.59 -4.68 -17.77
N ASN A 245 18.93 -4.68 -17.83
CA ASN A 245 19.67 -4.25 -19.01
C ASN A 245 19.28 -5.07 -20.26
N GLY A 246 18.97 -4.38 -21.36
CA GLY A 246 18.57 -5.00 -22.64
C GLY A 246 17.27 -5.80 -22.60
N LYS A 247 16.42 -5.58 -21.59
CA LYS A 247 15.10 -6.21 -21.46
C LYS A 247 14.06 -5.16 -21.12
N LYS A 248 12.88 -5.29 -21.72
CA LYS A 248 11.68 -4.53 -21.34
C LYS A 248 11.29 -4.80 -19.89
N ASP A 249 10.76 -3.77 -19.25
CA ASP A 249 10.20 -3.90 -17.91
C ASP A 249 8.90 -4.69 -17.96
N THR A 250 8.68 -5.48 -16.91
CA THR A 250 7.46 -6.25 -16.72
C THR A 250 7.10 -6.13 -15.25
N LEU A 251 5.85 -5.85 -14.95
CA LEU A 251 5.41 -5.71 -13.57
C LEU A 251 4.95 -7.05 -13.02
N VAL A 252 4.94 -7.18 -11.70
CA VAL A 252 4.47 -8.38 -11.00
C VAL A 252 3.39 -7.97 -10.00
N MET A 253 2.30 -8.74 -9.97
CA MET A 253 1.19 -8.56 -9.04
C MET A 253 1.10 -9.79 -8.15
N THR A 254 0.77 -9.57 -6.88
CA THR A 254 0.73 -10.60 -5.84
C THR A 254 -0.71 -10.90 -5.43
N GLU A 255 -1.12 -12.17 -5.32
CA GLU A 255 -2.33 -12.55 -4.57
C GLU A 255 -1.97 -12.97 -3.16
N ILE A 256 -2.77 -12.57 -2.18
CA ILE A 256 -2.81 -13.18 -0.87
C ILE A 256 -4.23 -13.68 -0.63
N ASN A 257 -4.39 -15.01 -0.62
CA ASN A 257 -5.65 -15.69 -0.37
C ASN A 257 -5.62 -16.40 0.98
N PHE A 258 -6.27 -15.80 1.97
CA PHE A 258 -6.34 -16.32 3.33
C PHE A 258 -7.26 -17.55 3.43
N VAL A 259 -6.82 -18.55 4.17
CA VAL A 259 -7.57 -19.78 4.43
C VAL A 259 -7.33 -20.23 5.87
N PRO A 260 -8.19 -21.10 6.45
CA PRO A 260 -7.92 -21.67 7.76
C PRO A 260 -6.50 -22.26 7.86
N GLY A 261 -5.75 -21.88 8.90
CA GLY A 261 -4.38 -22.31 9.14
C GLY A 261 -3.28 -21.52 8.43
N GLY A 262 -3.58 -20.52 7.60
CA GLY A 262 -2.56 -19.70 6.93
C GLY A 262 -3.07 -18.96 5.69
N TYR A 263 -2.26 -18.92 4.64
CA TYR A 263 -2.63 -18.24 3.40
C TYR A 263 -1.85 -18.78 2.20
N TRP A 264 -2.45 -18.67 1.02
CA TRP A 264 -1.80 -18.96 -0.26
C TRP A 264 -1.31 -17.66 -0.87
N VAL A 265 -0.14 -17.73 -1.52
CA VAL A 265 0.40 -16.64 -2.34
C VAL A 265 0.70 -17.15 -3.73
N ALA A 266 0.34 -16.35 -4.72
CA ALA A 266 0.78 -16.52 -6.10
C ALA A 266 1.25 -15.16 -6.62
N GLN A 267 2.17 -15.16 -7.57
CA GLN A 267 2.54 -13.94 -8.29
C GLN A 267 2.45 -14.20 -9.78
N TRP A 268 2.08 -13.19 -10.54
CA TRP A 268 1.99 -13.23 -11.99
C TRP A 268 2.53 -11.94 -12.57
N TRP A 269 3.09 -12.06 -13.76
CA TRP A 269 3.59 -10.93 -14.51
C TRP A 269 2.45 -10.28 -15.30
N TYR A 270 2.54 -8.97 -15.50
CA TYR A 270 1.64 -8.20 -16.34
C TYR A 270 2.38 -7.00 -16.96
N ASN A 271 1.81 -6.48 -18.03
CA ASN A 271 2.25 -5.23 -18.64
C ASN A 271 1.12 -4.22 -18.53
N ILE A 272 1.48 -2.97 -18.26
CA ILE A 272 0.53 -1.85 -18.35
C ILE A 272 0.66 -1.27 -19.76
N PRO A 273 -0.42 -1.24 -20.57
CA PRO A 273 -0.40 -0.56 -21.84
C PRO A 273 0.00 0.92 -21.74
N PRO A 274 0.65 1.49 -22.76
CA PRO A 274 0.93 0.91 -24.07
C PRO A 274 2.05 -0.16 -24.06
N VAL A 275 1.74 -1.31 -24.65
CA VAL A 275 2.64 -2.44 -24.84
C VAL A 275 3.16 -2.41 -26.27
N GLY A 276 4.44 -2.08 -26.43
CA GLY A 276 5.11 -2.18 -27.73
C GLY A 276 5.21 -3.60 -28.25
N SER A 277 5.26 -3.75 -29.56
CA SER A 277 5.56 -5.01 -30.24
C SER A 277 6.84 -5.69 -29.69
N PRO A 278 6.97 -7.02 -29.85
CA PRO A 278 8.25 -7.69 -29.61
C PRO A 278 9.37 -7.10 -30.49
N PRO A 279 10.65 -7.29 -30.12
CA PRO A 279 11.78 -6.97 -30.98
C PRO A 279 11.60 -7.60 -32.37
N ALA A 280 12.06 -6.93 -33.41
CA ALA A 280 12.04 -7.50 -34.75
C ALA A 280 13.16 -8.55 -34.88
N GLU A 281 12.78 -9.79 -35.18
CA GLU A 281 13.68 -10.94 -35.29
C GLU A 281 13.59 -11.58 -36.67
N TYR A 282 14.74 -11.97 -37.22
CA TYR A 282 14.85 -12.64 -38.52
C TYR A 282 15.78 -13.84 -38.41
N ASP A 283 15.35 -14.98 -38.95
CA ASP A 283 16.16 -16.20 -38.93
C ASP A 283 17.20 -16.17 -40.06
N PHE A 284 18.45 -16.48 -39.71
CA PHE A 284 19.58 -16.55 -40.63
C PHE A 284 20.48 -17.75 -40.29
N ILE A 285 21.51 -17.92 -41.10
CA ILE A 285 22.56 -18.92 -40.95
C ILE A 285 23.89 -18.21 -40.78
N TRP A 286 24.69 -18.60 -39.79
CA TRP A 286 26.02 -18.03 -39.61
C TRP A 286 26.96 -18.50 -40.74
N ASP A 287 27.48 -17.54 -41.50
CA ASP A 287 28.40 -17.79 -42.61
C ASP A 287 29.84 -17.56 -42.17
N ALA A 288 30.49 -18.59 -41.60
CA ALA A 288 31.90 -18.48 -41.20
C ALA A 288 32.92 -18.63 -42.35
N GLU A 289 32.48 -18.84 -43.60
CA GLU A 289 33.39 -19.13 -44.73
C GLU A 289 33.68 -17.89 -45.59
N ASN A 290 32.70 -17.01 -45.75
CA ASN A 290 32.87 -15.79 -46.53
C ASN A 290 33.43 -14.62 -45.71
N ILE A 291 34.00 -13.64 -46.41
CA ILE A 291 34.60 -12.44 -45.84
C ILE A 291 34.24 -11.20 -46.66
N GLY A 292 34.50 -10.02 -46.13
CA GLY A 292 34.22 -8.76 -46.82
C GLY A 292 32.72 -8.59 -47.05
N LEU A 293 32.31 -8.36 -48.30
CA LEU A 293 30.91 -8.04 -48.67
C LEU A 293 30.16 -9.22 -49.30
N LEU A 294 30.74 -10.42 -49.29
CA LEU A 294 30.15 -11.62 -49.87
C LEU A 294 29.48 -12.44 -48.78
N VAL A 295 28.28 -12.94 -49.02
CA VAL A 295 27.58 -13.82 -48.07
C VAL A 295 26.75 -14.83 -48.86
N ASN A 296 26.63 -16.04 -48.33
CA ASN A 296 25.74 -17.04 -48.89
C ASN A 296 24.26 -16.63 -48.76
N SER A 297 23.39 -17.24 -49.57
CA SER A 297 21.94 -17.09 -49.40
C SER A 297 21.55 -17.48 -47.99
N SER A 298 20.69 -16.68 -47.35
CA SER A 298 20.28 -16.87 -45.95
C SER A 298 21.40 -16.76 -44.92
N GLY A 299 22.60 -16.33 -45.35
CA GLY A 299 23.76 -16.17 -44.49
C GLY A 299 23.84 -14.79 -43.84
N LEU A 300 24.53 -14.69 -42.70
CA LEU A 300 25.07 -13.45 -42.15
C LEU A 300 26.44 -13.68 -41.52
N HIS A 301 27.28 -12.64 -41.51
CA HIS A 301 28.59 -12.66 -40.85
C HIS A 301 29.17 -11.25 -40.64
N PHE A 302 30.18 -11.12 -39.77
CA PHE A 302 30.91 -9.87 -39.58
C PHE A 302 31.98 -9.66 -40.65
N GLY A 303 32.29 -8.40 -40.98
CA GLY A 303 33.35 -8.05 -41.91
C GLY A 303 34.15 -6.81 -41.52
N PRO A 304 35.35 -6.65 -42.07
CA PRO A 304 35.85 -7.37 -43.24
C PRO A 304 36.43 -8.78 -43.00
N ASN A 305 36.83 -9.14 -41.78
CA ASN A 305 37.66 -10.33 -41.55
C ASN A 305 36.87 -11.59 -41.20
N ASN A 306 35.69 -11.45 -40.58
CA ASN A 306 34.86 -12.57 -40.12
C ASN A 306 35.62 -13.57 -39.23
N GLN A 307 36.48 -13.05 -38.34
CA GLN A 307 37.36 -13.88 -37.54
C GLN A 307 37.02 -13.81 -36.06
N PHE A 308 36.73 -14.98 -35.48
CA PHE A 308 36.65 -15.12 -34.03
C PHE A 308 38.05 -15.28 -33.42
N THR A 309 38.33 -14.50 -32.37
CA THR A 309 39.56 -14.63 -31.59
C THR A 309 39.23 -15.19 -30.20
N PRO A 310 39.81 -16.33 -29.79
CA PRO A 310 39.59 -16.89 -28.45
C PRO A 310 39.86 -15.86 -27.35
N GLU A 311 39.01 -15.87 -26.33
CA GLU A 311 38.98 -14.95 -25.17
C GLU A 311 38.71 -13.47 -25.51
N VAL A 312 38.66 -13.09 -26.78
CA VAL A 312 38.48 -11.70 -27.23
C VAL A 312 37.13 -11.51 -27.95
N GLY A 313 36.69 -12.49 -28.73
CA GLY A 313 35.45 -12.39 -29.53
C GLY A 313 35.69 -11.94 -30.97
N TYR A 314 34.72 -11.23 -31.53
CA TYR A 314 34.76 -10.68 -32.89
C TYR A 314 35.24 -9.23 -32.88
N ILE A 315 36.07 -8.85 -33.86
CA ILE A 315 36.52 -7.46 -34.06
C ILE A 315 36.37 -7.15 -35.55
N ASP A 316 35.37 -6.36 -35.88
CA ASP A 316 35.02 -6.01 -37.25
C ASP A 316 34.15 -4.74 -37.25
N ASN A 317 33.94 -4.14 -38.41
CA ASN A 317 33.35 -2.79 -38.52
C ASN A 317 31.94 -2.78 -39.11
N PHE A 318 31.50 -3.91 -39.67
CA PHE A 318 30.18 -4.05 -40.25
C PHE A 318 29.72 -5.51 -40.20
N LEU A 319 28.42 -5.71 -40.38
CA LEU A 319 27.78 -6.99 -40.59
C LEU A 319 27.25 -7.02 -42.03
N VAL A 320 27.43 -8.14 -42.73
CA VAL A 320 26.81 -8.39 -44.04
C VAL A 320 25.87 -9.57 -43.90
N MET A 321 24.68 -9.44 -44.48
CA MET A 321 23.68 -10.49 -44.49
C MET A 321 22.99 -10.59 -45.85
N SER A 322 22.42 -11.75 -46.13
CA SER A 322 21.59 -11.97 -47.31
C SER A 322 20.31 -11.13 -47.25
N ALA A 323 19.80 -10.72 -48.42
CA ALA A 323 18.45 -10.16 -48.54
C ALA A 323 17.36 -11.20 -48.26
N PHE A 324 17.70 -12.49 -48.22
CA PHE A 324 16.75 -13.57 -47.97
C PHE A 324 17.00 -14.16 -46.58
N ASP A 325 15.95 -14.36 -45.79
CA ASP A 325 16.03 -15.04 -44.50
C ASP A 325 16.21 -16.58 -44.67
N ALA A 326 16.30 -17.32 -43.56
CA ALA A 326 16.40 -18.78 -43.57
C ALA A 326 15.14 -19.49 -44.11
N GLY A 327 13.99 -18.80 -44.15
CA GLY A 327 12.75 -19.27 -44.76
C GLY A 327 12.69 -19.03 -46.28
N GLY A 328 13.60 -18.23 -46.84
CA GLY A 328 13.64 -17.84 -48.24
C GLY A 328 12.80 -16.60 -48.59
N SER A 329 12.30 -15.87 -47.59
CA SER A 329 11.58 -14.61 -47.77
C SER A 329 12.55 -13.47 -48.00
N ASN A 330 12.24 -12.55 -48.92
CA ASN A 330 13.05 -11.34 -49.10
C ASN A 330 12.71 -10.33 -47.99
N VAL A 331 13.68 -10.03 -47.14
CA VAL A 331 13.59 -9.15 -45.95
C VAL A 331 14.41 -7.87 -46.10
N GLN A 332 14.92 -7.57 -47.31
CA GLN A 332 15.83 -6.45 -47.56
C GLN A 332 15.25 -5.09 -47.20
N ASP A 333 14.10 -4.73 -47.78
CA ASP A 333 13.49 -3.42 -47.54
C ASP A 333 13.04 -3.26 -46.08
N GLU A 334 12.60 -4.37 -45.46
CA GLU A 334 12.15 -4.41 -44.07
C GLU A 334 13.29 -4.12 -43.10
N ILE A 335 14.39 -4.87 -43.17
CA ILE A 335 15.56 -4.69 -42.30
C ILE A 335 16.21 -3.31 -42.52
N ILE A 336 16.25 -2.80 -43.76
CA ILE A 336 16.84 -1.49 -44.05
C ILE A 336 15.98 -0.36 -43.47
N ALA A 337 14.66 -0.45 -43.56
CA ALA A 337 13.76 0.54 -42.97
C ALA A 337 13.74 0.47 -41.44
N LEU A 338 14.01 -0.71 -40.88
CA LEU A 338 13.96 -1.00 -39.45
C LEU A 338 15.16 -0.46 -38.66
N ILE A 339 16.36 -0.43 -39.26
CA ILE A 339 17.59 -0.10 -38.54
C ILE A 339 17.85 1.40 -38.59
N GLU A 340 17.87 2.03 -37.43
CA GLU A 340 18.29 3.41 -37.23
C GLU A 340 19.69 3.49 -36.57
N GLY A 341 20.31 4.66 -36.65
CA GLY A 341 21.59 4.91 -36.00
C GLY A 341 21.44 4.96 -34.48
N GLY A 342 22.16 4.09 -33.77
CA GLY A 342 22.10 3.90 -32.32
C GLY A 342 21.42 2.60 -31.89
N ASP A 343 20.81 1.85 -32.83
CA ASP A 343 20.07 0.63 -32.50
C ASP A 343 20.96 -0.47 -31.94
N ASN A 344 20.50 -1.12 -30.87
CA ASN A 344 21.17 -2.27 -30.28
C ASN A 344 20.77 -3.54 -31.04
N ILE A 345 21.73 -4.11 -31.76
CA ILE A 345 21.57 -5.35 -32.50
C ILE A 345 22.11 -6.50 -31.68
N ARG A 346 21.33 -7.59 -31.64
CA ARG A 346 21.70 -8.86 -31.04
C ARG A 346 21.67 -9.96 -32.10
N ILE A 347 22.71 -10.79 -32.13
CA ILE A 347 22.73 -12.03 -32.88
C ILE A 347 22.87 -13.19 -31.91
N GLU A 348 22.03 -14.21 -32.01
CA GLU A 348 22.09 -15.37 -31.12
C GLU A 348 21.80 -16.68 -31.83
N ASN A 349 22.35 -17.78 -31.33
CA ASN A 349 22.03 -19.12 -31.82
C ASN A 349 20.77 -19.70 -31.17
N SER A 350 20.22 -20.78 -31.75
CA SER A 350 18.92 -21.33 -31.35
C SER A 350 18.80 -21.76 -29.87
N ASP A 351 19.92 -22.07 -29.20
CA ASP A 351 19.96 -22.46 -27.79
C ASP A 351 20.41 -21.33 -26.84
N GLY A 352 20.70 -20.15 -27.38
CA GLY A 352 21.14 -18.96 -26.64
C GLY A 352 22.53 -19.08 -25.99
N SER A 353 23.32 -20.09 -26.35
CA SER A 353 24.67 -20.30 -25.79
C SER A 353 25.72 -19.35 -26.35
N LYS A 354 25.47 -18.77 -27.53
CA LYS A 354 26.36 -17.79 -28.20
C LYS A 354 25.56 -16.56 -28.59
N ILE A 355 26.01 -15.41 -28.11
CA ILE A 355 25.35 -14.13 -28.34
C ILE A 355 26.40 -13.09 -28.74
N VAL A 356 26.08 -12.27 -29.73
CA VAL A 356 26.83 -11.06 -30.06
C VAL A 356 25.93 -9.84 -29.94
N LEU A 357 26.47 -8.76 -29.40
CA LEU A 357 25.82 -7.47 -29.23
C LEU A 357 26.67 -6.37 -29.86
N PHE A 358 26.04 -5.46 -30.60
CA PHE A 358 26.68 -4.25 -31.12
C PHE A 358 25.65 -3.14 -31.37
N GLN A 359 26.12 -1.89 -31.51
CA GLN A 359 25.28 -0.76 -31.92
C GLN A 359 25.39 -0.52 -33.42
N ALA A 360 24.26 -0.43 -34.12
CA ALA A 360 24.22 -0.12 -35.53
C ALA A 360 24.30 1.40 -35.75
N THR A 361 24.92 1.82 -36.85
CA THR A 361 24.91 3.23 -37.29
C THR A 361 23.97 3.44 -38.47
N ASN A 362 23.84 2.46 -39.35
CA ASN A 362 22.97 2.50 -40.53
C ASN A 362 22.83 1.09 -41.14
N ALA A 363 21.80 0.88 -41.95
CA ALA A 363 21.66 -0.25 -42.86
C ALA A 363 21.53 0.20 -44.31
N LEU A 364 22.23 -0.49 -45.22
CA LEU A 364 22.31 -0.11 -46.64
C LEU A 364 22.14 -1.34 -47.53
N PRO A 365 21.45 -1.21 -48.68
CA PRO A 365 21.37 -2.28 -49.65
C PRO A 365 22.72 -2.46 -50.37
N LEU A 366 23.15 -3.70 -50.54
CA LEU A 366 24.33 -4.08 -51.32
C LEU A 366 23.91 -4.86 -52.57
N GLY A 367 23.34 -4.15 -53.55
CA GLY A 367 22.66 -4.78 -54.68
C GLY A 367 21.26 -5.25 -54.29
N GLU A 368 20.68 -6.16 -55.07
CA GLU A 368 19.33 -6.68 -54.85
C GLU A 368 19.30 -7.91 -53.91
N ASP A 369 20.46 -8.35 -53.41
CA ASP A 369 20.61 -9.66 -52.77
C ASP A 369 21.30 -9.63 -51.38
N ARG A 370 21.73 -8.46 -50.89
CA ARG A 370 22.46 -8.32 -49.62
C ARG A 370 22.16 -7.01 -48.89
N ILE A 371 22.43 -7.02 -47.60
CA ILE A 371 22.28 -5.89 -46.67
C ILE A 371 23.61 -5.70 -45.94
N LEU A 372 24.03 -4.45 -45.78
CA LEU A 372 25.16 -4.04 -44.97
C LEU A 372 24.66 -3.27 -43.75
N VAL A 373 25.02 -3.72 -42.55
CA VAL A 373 24.76 -2.99 -41.31
C VAL A 373 26.11 -2.49 -40.78
N THR A 374 26.27 -1.17 -40.65
CA THR A 374 27.52 -0.59 -40.14
C THR A 374 27.51 -0.51 -38.61
N ILE A 375 28.64 -0.78 -37.97
CA ILE A 375 28.75 -0.88 -36.51
C ILE A 375 29.37 0.39 -35.93
N GLU A 376 28.75 0.94 -34.89
CA GLU A 376 29.27 2.12 -34.20
C GLU A 376 30.57 1.79 -33.47
N GLY A 377 31.64 2.48 -33.85
CA GLY A 377 32.96 2.34 -33.22
C GLY A 377 33.63 0.96 -33.38
N GLY A 378 33.04 0.03 -34.14
CA GLY A 378 33.53 -1.36 -34.24
C GLY A 378 33.45 -2.15 -32.92
N ASN A 379 32.65 -1.67 -31.96
CA ASN A 379 32.52 -2.28 -30.64
C ASN A 379 31.53 -3.45 -30.72
N ILE A 380 32.07 -4.67 -30.74
CA ILE A 380 31.30 -5.90 -30.74
C ILE A 380 31.55 -6.63 -29.40
N THR A 381 30.48 -7.00 -28.71
CA THR A 381 30.55 -7.78 -27.47
C THR A 381 30.09 -9.20 -27.75
N TYR A 382 30.93 -10.20 -27.44
CA TYR A 382 30.58 -11.62 -27.53
C TYR A 382 30.34 -12.22 -26.14
N ILE A 383 29.27 -12.99 -26.00
CA ILE A 383 28.90 -13.72 -24.78
C ILE A 383 28.71 -15.19 -25.18
N GLY A 384 29.56 -16.07 -24.68
CA GLY A 384 29.53 -17.49 -25.00
C GLY A 384 30.82 -18.20 -24.56
N PRO A 385 31.07 -19.43 -25.04
CA PRO A 385 32.32 -20.14 -24.79
C PRO A 385 33.53 -19.33 -25.25
N GLY A 386 34.51 -19.10 -24.37
CA GLY A 386 35.69 -18.30 -24.72
C GLY A 386 36.60 -18.91 -25.79
N SER A 387 36.44 -20.20 -26.11
CA SER A 387 37.29 -20.92 -27.06
C SER A 387 36.78 -20.93 -28.50
N GLU A 388 35.51 -20.62 -28.74
CA GLU A 388 34.88 -20.72 -30.06
C GLU A 388 33.74 -19.72 -30.23
N GLY A 389 33.59 -19.22 -31.46
CA GLY A 389 32.47 -18.37 -31.89
C GLY A 389 31.35 -19.19 -32.52
N PHE A 390 30.50 -18.52 -33.30
CA PHE A 390 29.51 -19.19 -34.15
C PHE A 390 30.17 -20.07 -35.20
N LEU A 391 29.60 -21.25 -35.42
CA LEU A 391 30.06 -22.25 -36.39
C LEU A 391 29.46 -21.99 -37.76
N HIS A 392 30.16 -22.40 -38.81
CA HIS A 392 29.59 -22.37 -40.16
C HIS A 392 28.31 -23.22 -40.21
N ASN A 393 27.25 -22.68 -40.84
CA ASN A 393 25.92 -23.27 -40.90
C ASN A 393 25.16 -23.37 -39.56
N GLU A 394 25.58 -22.64 -38.54
CA GLU A 394 24.82 -22.52 -37.29
C GLU A 394 23.58 -21.65 -37.50
N SER A 395 22.40 -22.09 -37.04
CA SER A 395 21.19 -21.29 -37.10
C SER A 395 21.28 -20.16 -36.08
N VAL A 396 21.07 -18.94 -36.55
CA VAL A 396 21.13 -17.72 -35.74
C VAL A 396 19.95 -16.81 -36.03
N LYS A 397 19.60 -15.97 -35.06
CA LYS A 397 18.63 -14.90 -35.21
C LYS A 397 19.32 -13.56 -35.28
N PHE A 398 18.92 -12.71 -36.21
CA PHE A 398 19.22 -11.28 -36.18
C PHE A 398 18.07 -10.57 -35.47
N ILE A 399 18.37 -9.86 -34.38
CA ILE A 399 17.39 -9.22 -33.51
C ILE A 399 17.73 -7.74 -33.41
N ASN A 400 16.82 -6.86 -33.83
CA ASN A 400 16.92 -5.45 -33.47
C ASN A 400 16.19 -5.24 -32.13
N ALA A 401 16.96 -5.18 -31.03
CA ALA A 401 16.41 -5.01 -29.69
C ALA A 401 15.93 -3.57 -29.44
N SER A 402 16.35 -2.62 -30.26
CA SER A 402 15.94 -1.21 -30.21
C SER A 402 14.76 -0.88 -31.13
N ALA A 403 14.39 -1.77 -32.06
CA ALA A 403 13.30 -1.52 -32.99
C ALA A 403 11.96 -1.30 -32.27
N PRO A 404 11.32 -0.13 -32.42
CA PRO A 404 9.92 0.04 -32.09
C PRO A 404 9.08 -0.38 -33.30
N THR A 405 8.20 -1.37 -33.17
CA THR A 405 7.18 -1.59 -34.22
C THR A 405 5.78 -1.38 -33.64
N GLY A 406 5.53 -0.16 -33.16
CA GLY A 406 4.22 0.30 -32.73
C GLY A 406 3.63 -0.49 -31.55
N LEU A 407 2.33 -0.28 -31.33
CA LEU A 407 1.56 -1.02 -30.33
C LEU A 407 1.39 -2.48 -30.79
N ALA A 408 1.64 -3.42 -29.89
CA ALA A 408 1.41 -4.84 -30.13
C ALA A 408 -0.07 -5.09 -30.49
N GLU A 409 -0.32 -5.66 -31.68
CA GLU A 409 -1.67 -5.90 -32.21
C GLU A 409 -2.47 -6.94 -31.41
N ASN A 410 -1.78 -7.81 -30.68
CA ASN A 410 -2.38 -8.87 -29.88
C ASN A 410 -2.77 -8.43 -28.45
N VAL A 411 -2.46 -7.18 -28.07
CA VAL A 411 -2.84 -6.62 -26.77
C VAL A 411 -4.15 -5.87 -26.93
N GLU A 412 -5.17 -6.28 -26.19
CA GLU A 412 -6.45 -5.59 -26.21
C GLU A 412 -6.37 -4.28 -25.43
N TRP A 413 -7.11 -3.25 -25.88
CA TRP A 413 -7.15 -1.94 -25.21
C TRP A 413 -5.76 -1.28 -25.08
N ASN A 414 -4.87 -1.53 -26.04
CA ASN A 414 -3.45 -1.16 -25.92
C ASN A 414 -3.15 0.35 -26.00
N GLU A 415 -4.16 1.19 -26.24
CA GLU A 415 -3.99 2.64 -26.27
C GLU A 415 -3.81 3.20 -24.84
N PHE A 416 -2.98 4.24 -24.73
CA PHE A 416 -2.59 4.86 -23.47
C PHE A 416 -3.80 5.30 -22.60
N GLN A 417 -4.83 5.85 -23.22
CA GLN A 417 -6.00 6.46 -22.54
C GLN A 417 -6.86 5.46 -21.78
N TYR A 418 -6.75 4.16 -22.06
CA TYR A 418 -7.50 3.12 -21.35
C TYR A 418 -6.90 2.77 -19.99
N PHE A 419 -5.63 3.12 -19.76
CA PHE A 419 -4.89 2.79 -18.54
C PHE A 419 -4.37 4.01 -17.78
N HIS A 420 -4.27 5.16 -18.47
CA HIS A 420 -3.68 6.38 -17.95
C HIS A 420 -4.59 7.57 -18.18
N ASP A 421 -4.75 8.42 -17.15
CA ASP A 421 -5.58 9.62 -17.19
C ASP A 421 -4.78 10.92 -16.97
N HIS A 422 -3.47 10.87 -17.24
CA HIS A 422 -2.59 12.04 -17.32
C HIS A 422 -2.16 12.32 -18.77
N LEU A 423 -1.40 13.40 -18.97
CA LEU A 423 -0.84 13.72 -20.28
C LEU A 423 0.37 12.81 -20.58
N ASP A 424 0.48 12.31 -21.81
CA ASP A 424 1.68 11.62 -22.29
C ASP A 424 2.74 12.65 -22.72
N ASN A 425 3.31 13.35 -21.74
CA ASN A 425 4.32 14.39 -21.93
C ASN A 425 5.69 14.05 -21.31
N GLY A 426 5.82 12.87 -20.69
CA GLY A 426 7.03 12.41 -20.02
C GLY A 426 7.33 13.08 -18.67
N THR A 427 6.43 13.90 -18.13
CA THR A 427 6.59 14.54 -16.82
C THR A 427 5.46 14.25 -15.84
N ASP A 428 4.25 14.00 -16.36
CA ASP A 428 3.07 13.73 -15.54
C ASP A 428 2.92 12.21 -15.32
N TYR A 429 2.34 11.84 -14.17
CA TYR A 429 2.08 10.46 -13.77
C TYR A 429 0.65 10.33 -13.24
N CYS A 430 0.11 9.10 -13.25
CA CYS A 430 -1.12 8.79 -12.52
C CYS A 430 -0.97 9.09 -11.02
N GLU A 431 -1.93 9.79 -10.43
CA GLU A 431 -2.02 10.01 -8.98
C GLU A 431 -2.58 8.75 -8.27
N ALA A 432 -2.36 8.63 -6.95
CA ALA A 432 -2.67 7.43 -6.17
C ALA A 432 -4.13 6.92 -6.20
N GLY A 433 -5.09 7.78 -6.54
CA GLY A 433 -6.49 7.38 -6.70
C GLY A 433 -7.06 7.74 -8.06
N ARG A 434 -6.21 7.85 -9.09
CA ARG A 434 -6.65 7.97 -10.48
C ARG A 434 -6.92 6.59 -11.09
N ILE A 435 -7.03 6.50 -12.42
CA ILE A 435 -7.31 5.25 -13.09
C ILE A 435 -6.18 4.25 -12.79
N GLN A 436 -6.54 3.12 -12.18
CA GLN A 436 -5.64 2.05 -11.78
C GLN A 436 -6.30 0.72 -12.14
N HIS A 437 -5.49 -0.32 -12.37
CA HIS A 437 -5.99 -1.58 -12.90
C HIS A 437 -5.39 -2.79 -12.18
N PHE A 438 -6.19 -3.85 -12.12
CA PHE A 438 -5.79 -5.15 -11.63
C PHE A 438 -6.10 -6.28 -12.61
N ASP A 439 -6.99 -6.04 -13.57
CA ASP A 439 -7.65 -7.03 -14.43
C ASP A 439 -6.91 -7.23 -15.78
N PHE A 440 -5.59 -7.39 -15.70
CA PHE A 440 -4.71 -7.68 -16.84
C PHE A 440 -4.93 -9.10 -17.40
N GLU A 441 -4.16 -9.50 -18.41
CA GLU A 441 -4.36 -10.73 -19.18
C GLU A 441 -4.46 -11.99 -18.31
N TYR A 442 -3.62 -12.09 -17.27
CA TYR A 442 -3.66 -13.21 -16.32
C TYR A 442 -5.06 -13.37 -15.67
N TRP A 443 -5.70 -12.25 -15.29
CA TRP A 443 -7.03 -12.26 -14.66
C TRP A 443 -8.07 -12.81 -15.62
N ASN A 444 -7.86 -12.60 -16.91
CA ASN A 444 -8.74 -13.00 -17.99
C ASN A 444 -8.33 -14.34 -18.64
N ALA A 445 -7.32 -15.05 -18.11
CA ALA A 445 -6.78 -16.27 -18.73
C ALA A 445 -7.84 -17.35 -19.02
N GLY A 446 -8.80 -17.56 -18.11
CA GLY A 446 -9.93 -18.46 -18.36
C GLY A 446 -10.78 -18.03 -19.57
N GLY A 447 -11.05 -16.73 -19.67
CA GLY A 447 -11.71 -16.10 -20.81
C GLY A 447 -10.97 -16.27 -22.12
N LEU A 448 -9.66 -16.02 -22.11
CA LEU A 448 -8.76 -16.18 -23.26
C LEU A 448 -8.69 -17.64 -23.72
N ALA A 449 -8.80 -18.59 -22.80
CA ALA A 449 -8.92 -20.03 -23.08
C ALA A 449 -10.32 -20.45 -23.62
N GLY A 450 -11.23 -19.50 -23.86
CA GLY A 450 -12.57 -19.75 -24.39
C GLY A 450 -13.57 -20.26 -23.34
N THR A 451 -13.27 -20.06 -22.05
CA THR A 451 -14.14 -20.46 -20.95
C THR A 451 -14.77 -19.24 -20.27
N ASN A 452 -16.03 -19.33 -19.89
CA ASN A 452 -16.69 -18.29 -19.10
C ASN A 452 -16.42 -18.54 -17.61
N CYS A 453 -15.19 -18.27 -17.17
CA CYS A 453 -14.81 -18.41 -15.76
C CYS A 453 -13.68 -17.44 -15.38
N ASP A 454 -13.38 -17.37 -14.09
CA ASP A 454 -12.39 -16.50 -13.47
C ASP A 454 -11.75 -17.20 -12.25
N ILE A 455 -10.98 -16.46 -11.44
CA ILE A 455 -10.24 -16.99 -10.28
C ILE A 455 -11.14 -17.63 -9.22
N PHE A 456 -12.42 -17.27 -9.20
CA PHE A 456 -13.38 -17.79 -8.23
C PHE A 456 -14.05 -19.10 -8.67
N THR A 457 -14.05 -19.37 -9.98
CA THR A 457 -14.80 -20.50 -10.55
C THR A 457 -13.94 -21.54 -11.27
N CYS A 458 -12.76 -21.16 -11.77
CA CYS A 458 -11.80 -22.06 -12.40
C CYS A 458 -10.36 -21.68 -12.02
N PRO A 459 -10.03 -21.62 -10.72
CA PRO A 459 -8.74 -21.14 -10.24
C PRO A 459 -7.54 -21.82 -10.92
N ASP A 460 -7.62 -23.13 -11.20
CA ASP A 460 -6.53 -23.89 -11.81
C ASP A 460 -6.14 -23.34 -13.19
N LEU A 461 -7.09 -22.94 -14.03
CA LEU A 461 -6.78 -22.35 -15.35
C LEU A 461 -6.01 -21.02 -15.23
N ILE A 462 -6.19 -20.29 -14.13
CA ILE A 462 -5.47 -19.04 -13.88
C ILE A 462 -4.11 -19.32 -13.25
N TYR A 463 -4.07 -20.21 -12.26
CA TYR A 463 -2.85 -20.56 -11.53
C TYR A 463 -1.88 -21.44 -12.32
N ASP A 464 -2.32 -22.03 -13.43
CA ASP A 464 -1.49 -22.79 -14.37
C ASP A 464 -1.30 -22.05 -15.71
N SER A 465 -1.71 -20.78 -15.80
CA SER A 465 -1.53 -19.95 -17.00
C SER A 465 -0.06 -19.58 -17.23
N GLU A 466 0.28 -19.16 -18.46
CA GLU A 466 1.64 -18.72 -18.82
C GLU A 466 2.09 -17.43 -18.11
N TYR A 467 1.16 -16.72 -17.46
CA TYR A 467 1.43 -15.47 -16.75
C TYR A 467 2.04 -15.68 -15.35
N VAL A 468 2.05 -16.93 -14.86
CA VAL A 468 2.48 -17.25 -13.49
C VAL A 468 3.98 -17.01 -13.34
N TYR A 469 4.35 -16.11 -12.44
CA TYR A 469 5.73 -15.80 -12.07
C TYR A 469 6.17 -16.61 -10.85
N MET A 470 5.32 -16.66 -9.82
CA MET A 470 5.48 -17.52 -8.65
C MET A 470 4.26 -18.43 -8.53
N ALA A 471 4.51 -19.74 -8.61
CA ALA A 471 3.48 -20.75 -8.43
C ALA A 471 2.81 -20.62 -7.06
N ARG A 472 1.52 -20.97 -7.02
CA ARG A 472 0.70 -20.87 -5.82
C ARG A 472 1.30 -21.68 -4.67
N THR A 473 1.72 -20.98 -3.62
CA THR A 473 2.49 -21.52 -2.48
C THR A 473 1.77 -21.25 -1.17
N PHE A 474 1.65 -22.26 -0.30
CA PHE A 474 1.02 -22.12 1.01
C PHE A 474 2.02 -21.70 2.08
N PHE A 475 1.60 -20.76 2.92
CA PHE A 475 2.32 -20.34 4.10
C PHE A 475 1.44 -20.57 5.33
N SER A 476 1.95 -21.36 6.28
CA SER A 476 1.25 -21.61 7.54
C SER A 476 1.22 -20.35 8.42
N LYS A 477 0.15 -20.20 9.21
CA LYS A 477 -0.04 -19.07 10.14
C LYS A 477 1.07 -18.88 11.17
N GLY A 478 1.80 -19.94 11.52
CA GLY A 478 2.83 -19.88 12.55
C GLY A 478 2.24 -19.65 13.96
N SER A 479 3.07 -19.14 14.88
CA SER A 479 2.69 -18.92 16.28
C SER A 479 2.86 -17.47 16.75
N SER A 480 3.21 -16.56 15.85
CA SER A 480 3.45 -15.15 16.13
C SER A 480 2.75 -14.29 15.08
N PRO A 481 2.43 -13.03 15.39
CA PRO A 481 1.91 -12.10 14.40
C PRO A 481 2.88 -11.92 13.22
N GLN A 482 2.34 -11.64 12.03
CA GLN A 482 3.11 -11.58 10.79
C GLN A 482 2.90 -10.28 10.01
N VAL A 483 3.99 -9.70 9.51
CA VAL A 483 3.96 -8.63 8.51
C VAL A 483 4.33 -9.20 7.14
N LEU A 484 3.46 -8.94 6.16
CA LEU A 484 3.57 -9.37 4.77
C LEU A 484 3.85 -8.14 3.91
N TYR A 485 5.09 -8.02 3.43
CA TYR A 485 5.50 -6.88 2.61
C TYR A 485 5.48 -7.27 1.14
N VAL A 486 4.69 -6.56 0.34
CA VAL A 486 4.70 -6.65 -1.13
C VAL A 486 5.54 -5.51 -1.66
N LYS A 487 6.77 -5.83 -2.06
CA LYS A 487 7.78 -4.86 -2.48
C LYS A 487 7.70 -4.64 -3.98
N GLY A 488 7.52 -3.39 -4.40
CA GLY A 488 7.57 -3.01 -5.81
C GLY A 488 6.32 -3.36 -6.63
N GLY A 489 5.18 -3.63 -5.99
CA GLY A 489 3.99 -4.09 -6.71
C GLY A 489 2.68 -3.94 -5.95
N GLN A 490 1.60 -4.17 -6.70
CA GLN A 490 0.22 -4.20 -6.19
C GLN A 490 -0.12 -5.58 -5.62
N VAL A 491 -1.17 -5.64 -4.79
CA VAL A 491 -1.63 -6.89 -4.18
C VAL A 491 -3.14 -7.06 -4.25
N LEU A 492 -3.60 -8.28 -4.57
CA LEU A 492 -4.98 -8.71 -4.45
C LEU A 492 -5.19 -9.48 -3.14
N VAL A 493 -6.28 -9.21 -2.43
CA VAL A 493 -6.54 -9.82 -1.12
C VAL A 493 -7.98 -10.35 -1.05
N ARG A 494 -8.13 -11.54 -0.46
CA ARG A 494 -9.41 -12.19 -0.14
C ARG A 494 -9.26 -13.31 0.89
N GLY A 495 -10.38 -13.79 1.42
CA GLY A 495 -10.47 -15.11 2.05
C GLY A 495 -10.81 -15.08 3.54
N ILE A 496 -10.41 -16.13 4.26
CA ILE A 496 -10.72 -16.32 5.68
C ILE A 496 -9.45 -16.20 6.51
N VAL A 497 -9.34 -15.17 7.32
CA VAL A 497 -8.17 -14.87 8.14
C VAL A 497 -8.18 -15.73 9.41
N ASP A 498 -7.10 -16.50 9.60
CA ASP A 498 -6.80 -17.26 10.83
C ASP A 498 -5.39 -16.87 11.31
N GLY A 499 -5.33 -15.90 12.23
CA GLY A 499 -4.09 -15.33 12.76
C GLY A 499 -4.07 -13.79 12.74
N GLN A 500 -2.90 -13.23 13.02
CA GLN A 500 -2.67 -11.79 13.07
C GLN A 500 -1.70 -11.39 11.97
N TYR A 501 -2.16 -10.52 11.06
CA TYR A 501 -1.44 -10.15 9.86
C TYR A 501 -1.49 -8.64 9.61
N THR A 502 -0.42 -8.09 9.07
CA THR A 502 -0.44 -6.78 8.42
C THR A 502 0.15 -6.91 7.02
N ILE A 503 -0.59 -6.48 6.00
CA ILE A 503 -0.10 -6.37 4.63
C ILE A 503 0.36 -4.92 4.41
N VAL A 504 1.57 -4.74 3.89
CA VAL A 504 2.12 -3.42 3.56
C VAL A 504 2.69 -3.42 2.15
N THR A 505 2.50 -2.34 1.40
CA THR A 505 3.13 -2.12 0.08
C THR A 505 4.11 -0.95 0.12
N ASP A 506 4.88 -0.78 -0.95
CA ASP A 506 5.55 0.50 -1.24
C ASP A 506 4.54 1.56 -1.66
N ASP A 507 4.96 2.83 -1.61
CA ASP A 507 4.17 3.98 -2.07
C ASP A 507 3.81 3.81 -3.56
N PHE A 508 4.83 3.78 -4.40
CA PHE A 508 4.71 3.53 -5.83
C PHE A 508 5.96 2.82 -6.36
N THR A 509 5.89 2.38 -7.60
CA THR A 509 6.99 1.75 -8.33
C THR A 509 7.10 2.39 -9.69
N GLU A 510 8.30 2.83 -10.05
CA GLU A 510 8.63 3.33 -11.38
C GLU A 510 8.96 2.18 -12.31
N TYR A 511 8.57 2.29 -13.58
CA TYR A 511 8.89 1.32 -14.62
C TYR A 511 9.11 2.04 -15.95
N ARG A 512 9.96 1.48 -16.81
CA ARG A 512 10.07 1.88 -18.21
C ARG A 512 8.85 1.40 -18.97
N ARG A 513 8.18 2.28 -19.72
CA ARG A 513 7.02 1.87 -20.52
C ARG A 513 7.45 0.83 -21.55
N HIS A 514 6.54 -0.10 -21.85
CA HIS A 514 6.88 -1.25 -22.71
C HIS A 514 6.91 -0.88 -24.20
N ASP A 515 6.21 0.19 -24.61
CA ASP A 515 6.26 0.76 -25.96
C ASP A 515 7.50 1.62 -26.21
N ASP A 516 8.01 2.29 -25.18
CA ASP A 516 9.11 3.25 -25.26
C ASP A 516 9.93 3.21 -23.96
N GLU A 517 11.11 2.58 -24.01
CA GLU A 517 11.97 2.37 -22.84
C GLU A 517 12.61 3.66 -22.29
N ASP A 518 12.58 4.77 -23.06
CA ASP A 518 13.08 6.07 -22.62
C ASP A 518 12.04 6.82 -21.75
N LYS A 519 10.78 6.37 -21.75
CA LYS A 519 9.73 6.93 -20.90
C LYS A 519 9.57 6.12 -19.62
N ILE A 520 9.61 6.83 -18.50
CA ILE A 520 9.32 6.30 -17.16
C ILE A 520 7.88 6.62 -16.80
N ASP A 521 7.18 5.66 -16.20
CA ASP A 521 5.86 5.84 -15.63
C ASP A 521 5.79 5.19 -14.23
N ARG A 522 4.66 5.34 -13.53
CA ARG A 522 4.47 4.91 -12.14
C ARG A 522 3.20 4.10 -11.94
N VAL A 523 3.32 3.03 -11.17
CA VAL A 523 2.17 2.31 -10.59
C VAL A 523 2.18 2.47 -9.08
N TRP A 524 1.02 2.73 -8.48
CA TRP A 524 0.91 2.86 -7.03
C TRP A 524 0.81 1.49 -6.35
N GLY A 525 1.36 1.36 -5.15
CA GLY A 525 1.19 0.17 -4.32
C GLY A 525 -0.23 0.11 -3.74
N ASN A 526 -1.17 -0.32 -4.57
CA ASN A 526 -2.57 -0.48 -4.18
C ASN A 526 -2.82 -1.87 -3.59
N ILE A 527 -3.75 -1.92 -2.64
CA ILE A 527 -4.33 -3.16 -2.12
C ILE A 527 -5.74 -3.31 -2.71
N TRP A 528 -5.97 -4.35 -3.49
CA TRP A 528 -7.23 -4.64 -4.14
C TRP A 528 -8.02 -5.71 -3.38
N LEU A 529 -9.21 -5.36 -2.92
CA LEU A 529 -10.14 -6.30 -2.27
C LEU A 529 -11.00 -6.96 -3.36
N ILE A 530 -10.70 -8.23 -3.67
CA ILE A 530 -11.33 -8.93 -4.81
C ILE A 530 -12.50 -9.83 -4.41
N ASN A 531 -12.66 -10.09 -3.12
CA ASN A 531 -13.79 -10.79 -2.50
C ASN A 531 -13.78 -10.45 -0.99
N ASP A 532 -14.76 -10.97 -0.26
CA ASP A 532 -14.82 -10.91 1.20
C ASP A 532 -13.49 -11.28 1.87
N ILE A 533 -13.21 -10.58 2.97
CA ILE A 533 -12.14 -10.89 3.91
C ILE A 533 -12.75 -10.90 5.30
N VAL A 534 -12.87 -12.09 5.88
CA VAL A 534 -13.54 -12.29 7.18
C VAL A 534 -12.65 -13.07 8.14
N TYR A 535 -12.81 -12.83 9.43
CA TYR A 535 -12.13 -13.64 10.45
C TYR A 535 -12.79 -15.02 10.56
N ILE A 536 -11.99 -16.04 10.83
CA ILE A 536 -12.47 -17.44 10.89
C ILE A 536 -13.55 -17.68 11.95
N ASP A 537 -13.58 -16.86 12.99
CA ASP A 537 -14.49 -16.94 14.13
C ASP A 537 -15.63 -15.90 14.07
N SER A 538 -15.70 -15.07 13.03
CA SER A 538 -16.81 -14.15 12.84
C SER A 538 -18.15 -14.85 12.73
N TYR A 539 -19.21 -14.13 13.07
CA TYR A 539 -20.57 -14.60 12.87
C TYR A 539 -20.86 -14.82 11.38
N ALA A 540 -21.96 -15.53 11.07
CA ALA A 540 -22.34 -15.79 9.69
C ALA A 540 -22.63 -14.51 8.87
N SER A 541 -22.91 -13.39 9.54
CA SER A 541 -23.02 -12.04 8.95
C SER A 541 -21.67 -11.39 8.63
N GLY A 542 -20.56 -12.02 9.02
CA GLY A 542 -19.20 -11.46 8.99
C GLY A 542 -18.84 -10.59 10.18
N GLU A 543 -19.81 -10.25 11.03
CA GLU A 543 -19.61 -9.49 12.26
C GLU A 543 -18.53 -10.13 13.16
N VAL A 544 -17.61 -9.29 13.62
CA VAL A 544 -16.53 -9.71 14.53
C VAL A 544 -17.08 -9.95 15.94
N ILE A 545 -16.55 -10.96 16.64
CA ILE A 545 -16.96 -11.21 18.02
C ILE A 545 -16.52 -10.04 18.89
N HIS A 546 -17.47 -9.37 19.53
CA HIS A 546 -17.21 -8.23 20.40
C HIS A 546 -16.34 -8.63 21.60
N PRO A 547 -15.42 -7.77 22.10
CA PRO A 547 -14.58 -8.09 23.26
C PRO A 547 -15.34 -8.53 24.52
N GLN A 548 -16.55 -8.03 24.72
CA GLN A 548 -17.40 -8.40 25.87
C GLN A 548 -17.91 -9.84 25.78
N ASP A 549 -17.99 -10.41 24.57
CA ASP A 549 -18.44 -11.78 24.30
C ASP A 549 -17.27 -12.76 24.11
N GLY A 550 -16.05 -12.35 24.48
CA GLY A 550 -14.83 -13.14 24.38
C GLY A 550 -13.82 -12.63 23.35
N GLY A 551 -14.25 -11.75 22.44
CA GLY A 551 -13.41 -11.15 21.41
C GLY A 551 -12.90 -12.15 20.36
N THR A 552 -12.07 -11.66 19.43
CA THR A 552 -11.37 -12.47 18.43
C THR A 552 -9.84 -12.39 18.58
N ASP A 553 -9.15 -13.49 18.32
CA ASP A 553 -7.68 -13.54 18.26
C ASP A 553 -7.13 -13.15 16.88
N ASN A 554 -8.00 -12.97 15.89
CA ASN A 554 -7.66 -12.70 14.50
C ASN A 554 -7.60 -11.20 14.25
N MET A 555 -6.58 -10.74 13.52
CA MET A 555 -6.41 -9.34 13.17
C MET A 555 -5.85 -9.20 11.77
N LEU A 556 -6.40 -8.27 10.98
CA LEU A 556 -5.83 -7.89 9.70
C LEU A 556 -5.63 -6.37 9.62
N GLY A 557 -4.40 -5.96 9.31
CA GLY A 557 -4.05 -4.60 8.92
C GLY A 557 -3.74 -4.52 7.43
N LEU A 558 -4.24 -3.51 6.74
CA LEU A 558 -3.95 -3.21 5.34
C LEU A 558 -3.33 -1.82 5.26
N ILE A 559 -2.06 -1.72 4.89
CA ILE A 559 -1.31 -0.47 4.74
C ILE A 559 -0.92 -0.32 3.27
N ALA A 560 -1.74 0.41 2.52
CA ALA A 560 -1.48 0.68 1.11
C ALA A 560 -0.65 1.96 0.95
N GLY A 561 0.37 1.87 0.10
CA GLY A 561 1.13 3.02 -0.37
C GLY A 561 0.30 3.98 -1.19
N GLY A 562 -0.54 3.44 -2.08
CA GLY A 562 -1.56 4.17 -2.81
C GLY A 562 -2.91 4.11 -2.10
N SER A 563 -3.86 3.44 -2.76
CA SER A 563 -5.25 3.28 -2.32
C SER A 563 -5.56 1.85 -1.90
N VAL A 564 -6.57 1.69 -1.05
CA VAL A 564 -7.25 0.40 -0.86
C VAL A 564 -8.51 0.41 -1.69
N ILE A 565 -8.60 -0.48 -2.67
CA ILE A 565 -9.61 -0.42 -3.72
C ILE A 565 -10.49 -1.66 -3.68
N ILE A 566 -11.81 -1.47 -3.56
CA ILE A 566 -12.78 -2.55 -3.72
C ILE A 566 -12.93 -2.84 -5.20
N ALA A 567 -12.40 -3.98 -5.64
CA ALA A 567 -12.36 -4.35 -7.04
C ALA A 567 -13.77 -4.66 -7.59
N ASN A 568 -14.02 -4.33 -8.86
CA ASN A 568 -15.26 -4.69 -9.55
C ASN A 568 -15.24 -6.16 -9.99
N THR A 569 -15.47 -7.08 -9.04
CA THR A 569 -15.48 -8.53 -9.26
C THR A 569 -16.89 -9.11 -9.10
N ARG A 570 -17.12 -10.30 -9.67
CA ARG A 570 -18.42 -10.99 -9.54
C ARG A 570 -18.88 -11.20 -8.10
N PRO A 571 -18.03 -11.64 -7.15
CA PRO A 571 -18.45 -11.76 -5.76
C PRO A 571 -18.85 -10.42 -5.15
N ASN A 572 -18.13 -9.34 -5.47
CA ASN A 572 -18.39 -7.98 -4.97
C ASN A 572 -19.56 -7.27 -5.69
N GLY A 573 -20.58 -7.99 -6.16
CA GLY A 573 -21.78 -7.36 -6.73
C GLY A 573 -21.63 -6.69 -8.10
N ALA A 574 -20.58 -7.01 -8.88
CA ALA A 574 -20.40 -6.48 -10.23
C ALA A 574 -21.67 -6.60 -11.10
N ARG A 575 -21.86 -5.60 -11.97
CA ARG A 575 -22.98 -5.51 -12.92
C ARG A 575 -24.33 -5.32 -12.22
N GLY A 576 -24.44 -4.38 -11.30
CA GLY A 576 -25.72 -4.11 -10.64
C GLY A 576 -26.26 -5.32 -9.86
N GLN A 577 -25.41 -6.03 -9.11
CA GLN A 577 -25.76 -7.25 -8.35
C GLN A 577 -26.26 -8.44 -9.21
N GLN A 578 -25.91 -8.52 -10.50
CA GLN A 578 -26.28 -9.66 -11.34
C GLN A 578 -25.63 -10.99 -10.88
N TYR A 579 -24.49 -10.92 -10.19
CA TYR A 579 -23.73 -12.10 -9.76
C TYR A 579 -23.77 -12.29 -8.24
N GLY A 580 -22.91 -11.57 -7.52
CA GLY A 580 -22.91 -11.47 -6.07
C GLY A 580 -23.62 -10.19 -5.62
N THR A 581 -23.41 -9.86 -4.36
CA THR A 581 -23.88 -8.63 -3.73
C THR A 581 -22.97 -8.35 -2.56
N ASP A 582 -22.77 -7.07 -2.28
CA ASP A 582 -22.08 -6.59 -1.10
C ASP A 582 -20.59 -6.98 -1.09
N ILE A 583 -19.87 -6.49 -0.09
CA ILE A 583 -18.57 -7.01 0.31
C ILE A 583 -18.45 -6.90 1.83
N THR A 584 -17.91 -7.94 2.46
CA THR A 584 -17.68 -7.98 3.91
C THR A 584 -16.20 -7.97 4.22
N ILE A 585 -15.78 -7.04 5.07
CA ILE A 585 -14.37 -6.74 5.34
C ILE A 585 -14.15 -6.68 6.84
N ASN A 586 -13.25 -7.53 7.34
CA ASN A 586 -12.76 -7.50 8.71
C ASN A 586 -11.29 -7.10 8.67
N ALA A 587 -11.02 -5.80 8.75
CA ALA A 587 -9.66 -5.25 8.66
C ALA A 587 -9.57 -3.81 9.14
N SER A 588 -8.40 -3.46 9.68
CA SER A 588 -7.96 -2.06 9.79
C SER A 588 -7.30 -1.63 8.50
N ILE A 589 -7.77 -0.53 7.90
CA ILE A 589 -7.39 -0.05 6.58
C ILE A 589 -6.67 1.29 6.72
N LEU A 590 -5.51 1.42 6.07
CA LEU A 590 -4.76 2.67 5.95
C LEU A 590 -4.28 2.87 4.51
N ALA A 591 -4.71 3.97 3.88
CA ALA A 591 -4.25 4.41 2.56
C ALA A 591 -3.38 5.66 2.70
N MET A 592 -2.06 5.52 2.50
CA MET A 592 -1.07 6.56 2.83
C MET A 592 -1.13 7.78 1.92
N ASN A 593 -1.21 7.56 0.60
CA ASN A 593 -1.27 8.64 -0.39
C ASN A 593 -2.63 8.70 -1.12
N GLY A 594 -3.43 7.64 -0.99
CA GLY A 594 -4.71 7.47 -1.68
C GLY A 594 -5.93 7.55 -0.76
N GLY A 595 -6.95 6.77 -1.10
CA GLY A 595 -8.16 6.62 -0.30
C GLY A 595 -8.62 5.18 -0.22
N PHE A 596 -9.57 4.91 0.68
CA PHE A 596 -10.39 3.71 0.56
C PHE A 596 -11.47 4.01 -0.49
N ILE A 597 -11.53 3.27 -1.61
CA ILE A 597 -12.34 3.65 -2.79
C ILE A 597 -12.96 2.45 -3.50
N ALA A 598 -14.15 2.63 -4.10
CA ALA A 598 -14.76 1.63 -4.97
C ALA A 598 -14.23 1.74 -6.41
N HIS A 599 -13.96 0.61 -7.07
CA HIS A 599 -13.55 0.58 -8.48
C HIS A 599 -14.75 0.86 -9.42
N TYR A 600 -15.13 2.13 -9.57
CA TYR A 600 -16.29 2.55 -10.38
C TYR A 600 -15.95 2.95 -11.83
N TRP A 601 -14.67 3.12 -12.20
CA TRP A 601 -14.31 3.50 -13.57
C TRP A 601 -14.45 2.36 -14.58
N GLN A 602 -14.40 1.11 -14.12
CA GLN A 602 -14.73 -0.08 -14.91
C GLN A 602 -16.20 -0.48 -14.68
N ASN A 603 -17.14 0.44 -14.91
CA ASN A 603 -18.58 0.21 -14.66
C ASN A 603 -19.32 -0.39 -15.87
N THR A 604 -20.56 -0.82 -15.64
CA THR A 604 -21.42 -1.37 -16.70
C THR A 604 -22.57 -0.46 -17.12
N LEU A 605 -22.51 0.83 -16.89
CA LEU A 605 -23.54 1.74 -17.40
C LEU A 605 -23.54 1.81 -18.92
N GLN A 606 -24.69 2.16 -19.51
CA GLN A 606 -24.83 2.35 -20.95
C GLN A 606 -24.24 3.68 -21.44
N ASP A 607 -24.24 4.69 -20.58
CA ASP A 607 -23.60 6.00 -20.75
C ASP A 607 -22.55 6.15 -19.62
N TYR A 608 -21.51 6.98 -19.78
CA TYR A 608 -20.49 7.23 -18.75
C TYR A 608 -19.55 6.03 -18.49
N HIS A 609 -19.33 5.16 -19.47
CA HIS A 609 -18.52 3.95 -19.32
C HIS A 609 -17.22 4.01 -20.10
N ASP A 610 -17.00 4.98 -20.98
CA ASP A 610 -15.84 5.06 -21.87
C ASP A 610 -14.96 6.29 -21.57
N TRP A 611 -13.68 6.23 -21.93
CA TRP A 611 -12.74 7.33 -21.71
C TRP A 611 -13.06 8.54 -22.58
N ASN A 612 -13.68 8.31 -23.74
CA ASN A 612 -13.96 9.30 -24.77
C ASN A 612 -15.40 9.83 -24.75
N ASP A 613 -16.14 9.63 -23.65
CA ASP A 613 -17.53 10.09 -23.47
C ASP A 613 -17.70 11.63 -23.57
N GLY A 614 -16.62 12.38 -23.80
CA GLY A 614 -16.66 13.82 -24.11
C GLY A 614 -17.07 14.69 -22.93
N LEU A 615 -16.84 14.20 -21.71
CA LEU A 615 -17.31 14.82 -20.48
C LEU A 615 -16.40 15.99 -20.08
N SER A 616 -17.00 17.06 -19.56
CA SER A 616 -16.27 18.22 -19.04
C SER A 616 -15.39 17.92 -17.82
N TYR A 617 -15.57 16.74 -17.21
CA TYR A 617 -14.88 16.30 -16.01
C TYR A 617 -13.62 15.46 -16.31
N GLY A 618 -13.26 15.33 -17.58
CA GLY A 618 -12.14 14.49 -18.03
C GLY A 618 -12.52 13.02 -18.16
N ILE A 619 -11.51 12.14 -18.13
CA ILE A 619 -11.67 10.69 -18.20
C ILE A 619 -12.21 10.20 -16.84
N ILE A 620 -13.36 9.52 -16.86
CA ILE A 620 -14.01 9.02 -15.63
C ILE A 620 -14.17 7.50 -15.61
N ALA A 621 -14.01 6.86 -16.77
CA ALA A 621 -14.23 5.45 -17.02
C ALA A 621 -13.26 4.94 -18.10
N ASP A 622 -13.11 3.62 -18.21
CA ASP A 622 -12.07 2.98 -19.02
C ASP A 622 -12.60 2.13 -20.20
N GLY A 623 -13.90 2.08 -20.44
CA GLY A 623 -14.53 1.29 -21.51
C GLY A 623 -14.62 -0.23 -21.24
N ARG A 624 -13.92 -0.75 -20.23
CA ARG A 624 -13.68 -2.20 -20.07
C ARG A 624 -14.77 -2.89 -19.26
N GLY A 625 -15.58 -2.17 -18.49
CA GLY A 625 -16.58 -2.80 -17.61
C GLY A 625 -17.59 -3.70 -18.33
N GLY A 626 -18.03 -3.33 -19.54
CA GLY A 626 -18.89 -4.17 -20.36
C GLY A 626 -18.25 -5.47 -20.85
N HIS A 627 -16.92 -5.56 -20.79
CA HIS A 627 -16.06 -6.64 -21.29
C HIS A 627 -15.41 -7.48 -20.18
N ARG A 628 -15.75 -7.19 -18.92
CA ARG A 628 -15.25 -7.90 -17.75
C ARG A 628 -16.41 -8.54 -17.00
N ASN A 629 -16.11 -9.50 -16.11
CA ASN A 629 -17.12 -10.25 -15.35
C ASN A 629 -18.21 -10.92 -16.23
N TYR A 630 -18.08 -11.90 -17.12
CA TYR A 630 -16.97 -12.67 -17.69
C TYR A 630 -16.18 -11.89 -18.74
N TYR A 631 -15.03 -12.42 -19.11
CA TYR A 631 -14.22 -11.89 -20.21
C TYR A 631 -15.02 -11.84 -21.53
N ARG A 632 -14.91 -10.72 -22.23
CA ARG A 632 -15.29 -10.55 -23.64
C ARG A 632 -14.16 -9.80 -24.33
N SER A 633 -13.79 -10.25 -25.53
CA SER A 633 -12.76 -9.57 -26.31
C SER A 633 -13.17 -8.15 -26.69
N ALA A 634 -12.19 -7.29 -26.97
CA ALA A 634 -12.41 -5.93 -27.45
C ALA A 634 -13.10 -5.91 -28.84
N GLY A 635 -12.90 -6.97 -29.64
CA GLY A 635 -13.47 -7.10 -30.98
C GLY A 635 -14.98 -7.38 -31.04
N VAL A 636 -15.64 -7.58 -29.90
CA VAL A 636 -17.10 -7.77 -29.81
C VAL A 636 -17.72 -6.72 -28.90
N GLY A 637 -18.98 -6.36 -29.11
CA GLY A 637 -19.66 -5.39 -28.24
C GLY A 637 -19.70 -5.84 -26.77
N GLY A 638 -19.42 -4.89 -25.87
CA GLY A 638 -19.62 -5.03 -24.42
C GLY A 638 -21.10 -5.22 -24.04
N ILE A 639 -21.33 -5.74 -22.85
CA ILE A 639 -22.67 -5.89 -22.27
C ILE A 639 -22.82 -4.87 -21.15
N TYR A 640 -23.87 -4.06 -21.18
CA TYR A 640 -24.12 -2.97 -20.22
C TYR A 640 -25.48 -3.16 -19.53
N THR A 641 -25.61 -2.64 -18.31
CA THR A 641 -26.76 -2.77 -17.40
C THR A 641 -27.70 -1.56 -17.44
N GLY A 642 -27.50 -0.64 -18.38
CA GLY A 642 -28.34 0.56 -18.50
C GLY A 642 -27.88 1.65 -17.53
N THR A 643 -28.74 2.04 -16.58
CA THR A 643 -28.48 3.16 -15.66
C THR A 643 -28.12 2.70 -14.23
N ASP A 644 -27.87 1.41 -14.04
CA ASP A 644 -27.67 0.81 -12.73
C ASP A 644 -26.39 -0.04 -12.70
N ASP A 645 -25.43 0.33 -11.85
CA ASP A 645 -24.30 -0.50 -11.43
C ASP A 645 -24.10 -0.37 -9.92
N TYR A 646 -25.21 -0.37 -9.17
CA TYR A 646 -25.21 -0.45 -7.73
C TYR A 646 -24.88 -1.87 -7.28
N ARG A 647 -23.90 -2.01 -6.38
CA ARG A 647 -23.26 -3.29 -6.06
C ARG A 647 -23.59 -3.81 -4.65
N GLY A 648 -24.41 -3.05 -3.91
CA GLY A 648 -24.84 -3.38 -2.55
C GLY A 648 -24.17 -2.51 -1.48
N TYR A 649 -23.88 -3.11 -0.34
CA TYR A 649 -23.29 -2.50 0.84
C TYR A 649 -21.84 -2.96 1.04
N ILE A 650 -21.05 -2.06 1.62
CA ILE A 650 -19.78 -2.44 2.23
C ILE A 650 -20.05 -2.68 3.71
N ASN A 651 -20.01 -3.94 4.12
CA ASN A 651 -20.10 -4.35 5.52
C ASN A 651 -18.68 -4.38 6.10
N LEU A 652 -18.27 -3.29 6.74
CA LEU A 652 -16.94 -3.18 7.32
C LEU A 652 -17.01 -3.37 8.83
N TRP A 653 -16.21 -4.30 9.35
CA TRP A 653 -15.91 -4.47 10.77
C TRP A 653 -14.44 -4.17 11.00
N GLY A 654 -14.11 -2.92 11.33
CA GLY A 654 -12.72 -2.48 11.37
C GLY A 654 -12.53 -0.98 11.48
N SER A 655 -11.55 -0.46 10.76
CA SER A 655 -11.18 0.96 10.77
C SER A 655 -10.75 1.42 9.38
N ILE A 656 -11.00 2.69 9.04
CA ILE A 656 -10.56 3.33 7.79
C ILE A 656 -9.74 4.56 8.11
N VAL A 657 -8.55 4.63 7.54
CA VAL A 657 -7.63 5.76 7.64
C VAL A 657 -7.17 6.11 6.23
N GLN A 658 -7.35 7.35 5.80
CA GLN A 658 -7.06 7.75 4.43
C GLN A 658 -6.52 9.18 4.30
N PHE A 659 -5.71 9.41 3.27
CA PHE A 659 -5.27 10.75 2.93
C PHE A 659 -6.45 11.61 2.45
N LYS A 660 -7.17 11.11 1.45
CA LYS A 660 -8.35 11.75 0.87
C LYS A 660 -9.50 10.77 0.82
N ARG A 661 -10.73 11.28 0.94
CA ARG A 661 -11.94 10.46 0.93
C ARG A 661 -12.15 9.81 -0.43
N GLY A 662 -12.07 8.49 -0.49
CA GLY A 662 -12.42 7.76 -1.70
C GLY A 662 -13.93 7.65 -1.91
N TYR A 663 -14.38 7.72 -3.16
CA TYR A 663 -15.78 7.54 -3.50
C TYR A 663 -16.20 6.07 -3.36
N MET A 664 -17.24 5.83 -2.56
CA MET A 664 -17.92 4.51 -2.50
C MET A 664 -19.06 4.40 -3.48
N LYS A 665 -19.81 5.49 -3.66
CA LYS A 665 -20.93 5.59 -4.58
C LYS A 665 -20.81 6.84 -5.44
N ARG A 666 -21.06 6.72 -6.73
CA ARG A 666 -21.21 7.84 -7.66
C ARG A 666 -22.62 7.82 -8.25
N ASN A 667 -23.32 8.94 -8.19
CA ASN A 667 -24.69 9.06 -8.66
C ASN A 667 -25.05 10.52 -9.02
N PHE A 668 -26.29 10.76 -9.42
CA PHE A 668 -26.80 12.10 -9.70
C PHE A 668 -26.81 13.02 -8.45
N PRO A 669 -26.33 14.30 -8.54
CA PRO A 669 -25.71 14.95 -9.71
C PRO A 669 -24.20 14.76 -9.83
N GLY A 670 -23.80 13.99 -10.84
CA GLY A 670 -22.48 14.03 -11.47
C GLY A 670 -21.39 13.17 -10.84
N PRO A 671 -20.30 12.89 -11.59
CA PRO A 671 -20.19 12.92 -13.05
C PRO A 671 -21.00 11.78 -13.68
N TYR A 672 -21.42 10.81 -12.87
CA TYR A 672 -22.32 9.72 -13.23
C TYR A 672 -23.76 10.14 -12.99
N ASN A 673 -24.38 10.73 -14.00
CA ASN A 673 -25.73 11.29 -13.91
C ASN A 673 -26.80 10.20 -14.07
N VAL A 674 -26.78 9.20 -13.19
CA VAL A 674 -27.74 8.10 -13.15
C VAL A 674 -28.18 7.79 -11.72
N SER A 675 -29.28 7.07 -11.59
CA SER A 675 -29.81 6.56 -10.32
C SER A 675 -30.17 5.08 -10.51
N PRO A 676 -29.81 4.17 -9.58
CA PRO A 676 -29.27 4.44 -8.23
C PRO A 676 -27.78 4.85 -8.19
N GLY A 677 -27.04 4.69 -9.28
CA GLY A 677 -25.61 5.05 -9.37
C GLY A 677 -24.69 3.87 -9.64
N ILE A 678 -23.42 4.05 -9.30
CA ILE A 678 -22.35 3.05 -9.37
C ILE A 678 -21.70 2.92 -7.99
N GLY A 679 -21.44 1.69 -7.56
CA GLY A 679 -20.68 1.41 -6.34
C GLY A 679 -21.59 0.98 -5.18
N TYR A 680 -21.28 1.39 -3.96
CA TYR A 680 -21.85 0.81 -2.74
C TYR A 680 -22.35 1.85 -1.74
N ASP A 681 -23.39 1.51 -0.99
CA ASP A 681 -23.72 2.21 0.26
C ASP A 681 -22.83 1.70 1.41
N LYS A 682 -22.73 2.46 2.50
CA LYS A 682 -21.78 2.19 3.59
C LYS A 682 -22.51 1.62 4.80
N ASN A 683 -22.07 0.46 5.26
CA ASN A 683 -22.48 -0.13 6.52
C ASN A 683 -21.21 -0.39 7.36
N TYR A 684 -20.73 0.68 8.01
CA TYR A 684 -19.42 0.70 8.66
C TYR A 684 -19.55 0.58 10.16
N HIS A 685 -18.77 -0.33 10.71
CA HIS A 685 -18.77 -0.61 12.12
C HIS A 685 -17.38 -0.86 12.66
N TYR A 686 -17.14 -0.34 13.85
CA TYR A 686 -15.85 -0.41 14.47
C TYR A 686 -15.56 -1.79 15.07
N ASP A 687 -14.40 -2.36 14.75
CA ASP A 687 -13.92 -3.55 15.47
C ASP A 687 -13.35 -3.13 16.83
N TRP A 688 -14.17 -3.26 17.87
CA TRP A 688 -13.79 -2.93 19.25
C TRP A 688 -12.61 -3.76 19.78
N ASN A 689 -12.24 -4.88 19.14
CA ASN A 689 -11.04 -5.63 19.50
C ASN A 689 -9.75 -4.85 19.20
N LEU A 690 -9.76 -3.91 18.26
CA LEU A 690 -8.59 -3.10 17.86
C LEU A 690 -8.03 -2.28 19.03
N ARG A 691 -8.88 -1.85 19.97
CA ARG A 691 -8.46 -1.15 21.19
C ARG A 691 -7.62 -2.00 22.14
N LEU A 692 -7.76 -3.33 22.06
CA LEU A 692 -7.03 -4.28 22.90
C LEU A 692 -5.86 -4.88 22.15
N ARG A 693 -6.04 -5.12 20.85
CA ARG A 693 -5.13 -5.87 19.98
C ARG A 693 -5.11 -5.22 18.59
N PRO A 694 -4.27 -4.20 18.38
CA PRO A 694 -4.12 -3.60 17.05
C PRO A 694 -3.45 -4.58 16.08
N PRO A 695 -3.58 -4.36 14.76
CA PRO A 695 -2.85 -5.15 13.79
C PRO A 695 -1.33 -5.04 14.01
N PRO A 696 -0.55 -6.07 13.65
CA PRO A 696 0.89 -6.10 13.87
C PRO A 696 1.59 -4.89 13.26
N TYR A 697 2.31 -4.13 14.09
CA TYR A 697 3.04 -2.92 13.69
C TYR A 697 2.18 -1.85 12.97
N PHE A 698 0.87 -1.80 13.21
CA PHE A 698 0.03 -0.76 12.63
C PHE A 698 0.45 0.65 13.11
N PRO A 699 0.38 1.70 12.25
CA PRO A 699 0.91 3.02 12.55
C PRO A 699 0.34 3.69 13.81
N ASP A 700 1.24 4.22 14.64
CA ASP A 700 0.90 5.02 15.82
C ASP A 700 0.57 6.48 15.43
N LEU A 701 -0.22 7.16 16.27
CA LEU A 701 -0.61 8.56 16.09
C LEU A 701 0.52 9.51 16.53
N GLN A 702 0.62 10.64 15.86
CA GLN A 702 1.54 11.72 16.21
C GLN A 702 0.83 13.07 16.25
N SER A 703 1.18 13.88 17.24
CA SER A 703 0.72 15.26 17.34
C SER A 703 1.56 16.18 16.45
N THR A 704 1.10 17.42 16.25
CA THR A 704 1.77 18.48 15.46
C THR A 704 3.22 18.79 15.86
N ASN A 705 3.69 18.32 17.02
CA ASN A 705 5.07 18.45 17.50
C ASN A 705 5.91 17.17 17.29
N ASN A 706 5.47 16.24 16.43
CA ASN A 706 6.08 14.92 16.17
C ASN A 706 6.21 14.04 17.42
N ALA A 707 5.41 14.29 18.45
CA ALA A 707 5.36 13.46 19.64
C ALA A 707 4.34 12.34 19.44
N VAL A 708 4.69 11.11 19.85
CA VAL A 708 3.75 9.98 19.83
C VAL A 708 2.60 10.27 20.79
N ILE A 709 1.36 10.10 20.34
CA ILE A 709 0.20 10.29 21.22
C ILE A 709 0.06 9.06 22.11
N LEU A 710 0.24 9.27 23.41
CA LEU A 710 0.22 8.21 24.42
C LEU A 710 -1.06 8.26 25.26
N LYS A 711 -1.66 7.10 25.50
CA LYS A 711 -2.77 6.92 26.45
C LYS A 711 -2.27 6.27 27.73
N MET A 712 -2.71 6.80 28.87
CA MET A 712 -2.36 6.24 30.18
C MET A 712 -2.94 4.82 30.33
N ALA A 713 -2.10 3.86 30.72
CA ALA A 713 -2.45 2.47 30.96
C ALA A 713 -2.47 2.12 32.46
N SER A 714 -1.54 2.66 33.24
CA SER A 714 -1.46 2.45 34.70
C SER A 714 -0.77 3.64 35.36
N TYR A 715 -1.15 3.94 36.59
CA TYR A 715 -0.53 4.93 37.44
C TYR A 715 -0.52 4.41 38.88
N GLY A 716 0.58 4.57 39.61
CA GLY A 716 0.63 4.15 41.01
C GLY A 716 1.98 4.32 41.69
N GLU A 717 2.02 3.97 42.97
CA GLU A 717 3.26 3.88 43.75
C GLU A 717 3.96 2.54 43.49
N LEU A 718 5.27 2.56 43.31
CA LEU A 718 6.10 1.36 43.31
C LEU A 718 6.29 0.88 44.75
N GLU A 719 5.63 -0.23 45.11
CA GLU A 719 5.85 -0.86 46.41
C GLU A 719 7.31 -1.31 46.52
N THR A 720 8.05 -0.68 47.43
CA THR A 720 9.38 -1.13 47.84
C THR A 720 9.19 -2.19 48.93
N PHE A 721 9.38 -3.46 48.58
CA PHE A 721 9.35 -4.58 49.53
C PHE A 721 10.49 -4.53 50.56
#